data_AF-A0A3N5L9W1-F1
#
_entry.id   AF-A0A3N5L9W1-F1
#
_cell.length_a   1.000
_cell.length_b   1.000
_cell.length_c   1.000
_cell.angle_alpha   90.00
_cell.angle_beta   90.00
_cell.angle_gamma   90.00
#
_symmetry.space_group_name_H-M   'P 1'
#
loop_
_entity.id
_entity.type
_entity.pdbx_description
1 polymer ?
#
loop_
_entity_poly.entity_id
_entity_poly.type
_entity_poly.pdbx_seq_one_letter_code
_entity_poly.pdbx_strand_id
1 'polypeptide(L)'
;MKALIQTLILTVVISFQYSYSQPSGWMQQNSGTAETLYSTHFENTLTGYAAGSNGKIIKTTNGGGTWFSLTSGINTHLRSIYFTSVSTGWAAGDGGKILKTTNDGSSWTQKLSGVTVKLNTICFFDSNIGLAAGENGTIIRTTNGGEIWTAVNSNITSNINSIYTASPTNCWAVGETGKILKSLNAGASWITNVDLGPTCNLYSVHFPNSQTGYIAGSYIAYGQQFVFIYNTVTAGEWWYYQYGGLNNIMRSVYFINTSTGIAAGDSGRIIGTTNGGANWYQQFSFKVNNLYSISFAGNKNGWISGSDGLILNTVNGGSFDTLNTNRRDIGVLPLVKNASLLRDAKYRIIFRTPDTSYNILRSFNNGVSFDTLLSHVILADTGREADGMIIRVNRIKSNIGVIKDPTRSIDSIETRLYGWEYSPVQNCNLEGSKYLHGGQSRPWQSKSMSLSYPSTGTYTNISSKLKPYELRKVKIVFTGYGTGQMAYRYLANTPGNYYVYQDMKQVPFKVYEVDGTDATPAPRQLNCAFLEFPADQGGTPDGKWEPAADSLGGKDILYIFGSNYSSNADTAYTQKNLIITSLIDVMYVWSAKLKSTGSIYNMNDEFYIYPYTVTRPEIDPGYPLYYEFETHTPVDVQNITTEIPRSYSLMQNYPNPFNPSTKIKFEVTNSLFEGGRGDDLVKLVIYDILGKEIVTLVNESLTPGTYEVEWNASNFSSGVYFYQLQVNNYSETKRMVLLK
;
A
#
# COMPACT_ATOMS: atom_id res chain seq x y z
N MET A 1 60.37 -40.36 -8.75
CA MET A 1 60.57 -39.27 -9.73
C MET A 1 59.32 -39.20 -10.60
N LYS A 2 58.42 -38.22 -10.37
CA LYS A 2 57.34 -37.71 -11.27
C LYS A 2 56.25 -38.74 -11.70
N ALA A 3 54.95 -38.46 -11.81
CA ALA A 3 54.17 -37.23 -11.92
C ALA A 3 52.72 -37.52 -11.43
N LEU A 4 52.19 -36.71 -10.50
CA LEU A 4 51.10 -35.72 -10.68
C LEU A 4 49.67 -36.27 -10.70
N ILE A 5 49.06 -36.20 -9.51
CA ILE A 5 47.63 -36.05 -9.24
C ILE A 5 47.24 -34.60 -9.55
N GLN A 6 46.14 -34.39 -10.29
CA GLN A 6 45.29 -33.19 -10.16
C GLN A 6 43.93 -33.43 -10.84
N THR A 7 42.96 -33.93 -10.07
CA THR A 7 41.53 -33.81 -10.42
C THR A 7 41.01 -32.57 -9.73
N LEU A 8 40.75 -31.53 -10.51
CA LEU A 8 40.27 -30.23 -10.06
C LEU A 8 38.79 -30.35 -9.65
N ILE A 9 38.50 -30.40 -8.34
CA ILE A 9 37.13 -30.20 -7.83
C ILE A 9 36.87 -28.70 -7.86
N LEU A 10 36.05 -28.26 -8.82
CA LEU A 10 35.57 -26.90 -8.95
C LEU A 10 34.48 -26.65 -7.90
N THR A 11 34.84 -26.08 -6.75
CA THR A 11 33.88 -25.60 -5.76
C THR A 11 33.27 -24.30 -6.25
N VAL A 12 32.10 -24.38 -6.89
CA VAL A 12 31.27 -23.21 -7.19
C VAL A 12 30.64 -22.73 -5.87
N VAL A 13 31.25 -21.73 -5.24
CA VAL A 13 30.62 -20.99 -4.15
C VAL A 13 29.58 -20.06 -4.79
N ILE A 14 28.34 -20.53 -4.92
CA ILE A 14 27.20 -19.65 -5.21
C ILE A 14 26.91 -18.88 -3.92
N SER A 15 27.46 -17.68 -3.81
CA SER A 15 27.03 -16.74 -2.78
C SER A 15 25.63 -16.25 -3.12
N PHE A 16 24.60 -16.90 -2.57
CA PHE A 16 23.28 -16.29 -2.48
C PHE A 16 23.38 -15.10 -1.53
N GLN A 17 23.37 -13.89 -2.09
CA GLN A 17 23.12 -12.71 -1.27
C GLN A 17 21.66 -12.76 -0.83
N TYR A 18 21.45 -13.06 0.45
CA TYR A 18 20.18 -12.79 1.12
C TYR A 18 19.97 -11.27 1.13
N SER A 19 19.15 -10.75 0.22
CA SER A 19 18.60 -9.41 0.36
C SER A 19 17.60 -9.42 1.52
N TYR A 20 18.04 -8.99 2.70
CA TYR A 20 17.13 -8.53 3.75
C TYR A 20 16.19 -7.49 3.12
N SER A 21 14.88 -7.72 3.17
CA SER A 21 13.89 -6.71 2.76
C SER A 21 13.93 -5.56 3.75
N GLN A 22 14.80 -4.59 3.50
CA GLN A 22 14.85 -3.35 4.25
C GLN A 22 13.69 -2.46 3.78
N PRO A 23 12.79 -2.02 4.66
CA PRO A 23 11.66 -1.18 4.28
C PRO A 23 12.15 0.26 4.15
N SER A 24 12.64 0.64 2.98
CA SER A 24 12.84 2.05 2.59
C SER A 24 12.06 2.36 1.33
N GLY A 25 11.45 3.54 1.27
CA GLY A 25 10.79 4.05 0.06
C GLY A 25 11.72 4.16 -1.15
N TRP A 26 13.05 4.04 -0.94
CA TRP A 26 14.08 4.00 -1.96
C TRP A 26 14.77 2.63 -1.99
N MET A 27 14.81 2.01 -3.16
CA MET A 27 15.44 0.72 -3.43
C MET A 27 16.63 0.90 -4.38
N GLN A 28 17.76 0.27 -4.08
CA GLN A 28 18.89 0.29 -4.99
C GLN A 28 18.59 -0.51 -6.27
N GLN A 29 18.98 0.05 -7.41
CA GLN A 29 19.01 -0.61 -8.70
C GLN A 29 20.44 -0.98 -9.09
N ASN A 30 20.57 -2.05 -9.89
CA ASN A 30 21.85 -2.41 -10.48
C ASN A 30 22.06 -1.60 -11.77
N SER A 31 22.94 -0.60 -11.71
CA SER A 31 23.27 0.27 -12.85
C SER A 31 24.24 -0.37 -13.85
N GLY A 32 24.89 -1.49 -13.48
CA GLY A 32 25.91 -2.14 -14.30
C GLY A 32 27.21 -1.36 -14.44
N THR A 33 27.47 -0.35 -13.60
CA THR A 33 28.69 0.46 -13.62
C THR A 33 29.13 0.82 -12.21
N ALA A 34 30.43 1.08 -12.03
CA ALA A 34 31.00 1.66 -10.80
C ALA A 34 31.35 3.14 -10.96
N GLU A 35 31.19 3.71 -12.16
CA GLU A 35 31.40 5.14 -12.40
C GLU A 35 30.40 6.00 -11.60
N THR A 36 30.86 7.12 -11.04
CA THR A 36 29.97 8.08 -10.35
C THR A 36 28.98 8.69 -11.35
N LEU A 37 27.70 8.73 -11.00
CA LEU A 37 26.62 9.27 -11.83
C LEU A 37 26.16 10.63 -11.30
N TYR A 38 26.62 11.71 -11.94
CA TYR A 38 26.37 13.09 -11.50
C TYR A 38 24.96 13.58 -11.80
N SER A 39 24.29 13.05 -12.83
CA SER A 39 22.98 13.53 -13.26
C SER A 39 22.11 12.39 -13.77
N THR A 40 20.82 12.45 -13.45
CA THR A 40 19.79 11.54 -13.94
C THR A 40 18.60 12.31 -14.49
N HIS A 41 17.99 11.80 -15.54
CA HIS A 41 16.82 12.38 -16.20
C HIS A 41 15.88 11.29 -16.69
N PHE A 42 14.60 11.36 -16.29
CA PHE A 42 13.54 10.48 -16.75
C PHE A 42 12.50 11.30 -17.51
N GLU A 43 12.23 10.89 -18.76
CA GLU A 43 11.18 11.47 -19.59
C GLU A 43 9.80 10.91 -19.20
N ASN A 44 9.77 9.64 -18.81
CA ASN A 44 8.57 8.94 -18.36
C ASN A 44 8.93 7.82 -17.39
N THR A 45 7.93 7.06 -16.92
CA THR A 45 8.12 6.04 -15.89
C THR A 45 8.97 4.85 -16.34
N LEU A 46 9.22 4.70 -17.66
CA LEU A 46 9.96 3.58 -18.24
C LEU A 46 11.34 4.00 -18.74
N THR A 47 11.45 5.18 -19.38
CA THR A 47 12.66 5.61 -20.08
C THR A 47 13.40 6.68 -19.28
N GLY A 48 14.66 6.38 -18.95
CA GLY A 48 15.53 7.29 -18.22
C GLY A 48 16.99 7.10 -18.57
N TYR A 49 17.77 8.13 -18.27
CA TYR A 49 19.19 8.23 -18.58
C TYR A 49 19.96 8.77 -17.37
N ALA A 50 21.18 8.28 -17.17
CA ALA A 50 22.11 8.86 -16.20
C ALA A 50 23.49 9.06 -16.84
N ALA A 51 24.16 10.15 -16.47
CA ALA A 51 25.48 10.51 -16.96
C ALA A 51 26.45 10.81 -15.82
N GLY A 52 27.74 10.61 -16.08
CA GLY A 52 28.72 10.60 -15.00
C GLY A 52 30.19 10.70 -15.40
N SER A 53 31.04 10.18 -14.53
CA SER A 53 32.49 10.12 -14.68
C SER A 53 32.92 9.40 -15.97
N ASN A 54 34.11 9.75 -16.46
CA ASN A 54 34.74 9.17 -17.65
C ASN A 54 33.84 9.11 -18.91
N GLY A 55 32.96 10.10 -19.10
CA GLY A 55 32.02 10.14 -20.23
C GLY A 55 30.91 9.09 -20.15
N LYS A 56 30.68 8.47 -18.98
CA LYS A 56 29.68 7.41 -18.83
C LYS A 56 28.28 7.95 -19.08
N ILE A 57 27.52 7.23 -19.90
CA ILE A 57 26.07 7.39 -20.06
C ILE A 57 25.44 6.00 -19.95
N ILE A 58 24.39 5.88 -19.18
CA ILE A 58 23.57 4.66 -19.09
C ILE A 58 22.10 4.99 -19.34
N LYS A 59 21.36 4.02 -19.87
CA LYS A 59 19.94 4.14 -20.22
C LYS A 59 19.13 2.97 -19.66
N THR A 60 17.90 3.25 -19.28
CA THR A 60 16.88 2.24 -19.02
C THR A 60 15.64 2.48 -19.90
N THR A 61 14.92 1.40 -20.20
CA THR A 61 13.61 1.40 -20.90
C THR A 61 12.52 0.67 -20.12
N ASN A 62 12.81 0.27 -18.87
CA ASN A 62 11.90 -0.46 -17.99
C ASN A 62 11.91 0.10 -16.55
N GLY A 63 12.07 1.42 -16.40
CA GLY A 63 12.00 2.09 -15.10
C GLY A 63 13.20 1.82 -14.19
N GLY A 64 14.32 1.38 -14.77
CA GLY A 64 15.55 1.06 -14.07
C GLY A 64 15.61 -0.38 -13.53
N GLY A 65 14.70 -1.26 -13.97
CA GLY A 65 14.86 -2.70 -13.76
C GLY A 65 16.16 -3.22 -14.36
N THR A 66 16.55 -2.70 -15.52
CA THR A 66 17.86 -2.93 -16.16
C THR A 66 18.41 -1.65 -16.77
N TRP A 67 19.73 -1.49 -16.72
CA TRP A 67 20.48 -0.35 -17.26
C TRP A 67 21.50 -0.80 -18.31
N PHE A 68 21.59 -0.08 -19.42
CA PHE A 68 22.50 -0.36 -20.54
C PHE A 68 23.48 0.79 -20.72
N SER A 69 24.77 0.48 -20.90
CA SER A 69 25.79 1.49 -21.18
C SER A 69 25.68 1.98 -22.62
N LEU A 70 25.73 3.30 -22.80
CA LEU A 70 25.80 3.96 -24.10
C LEU A 70 27.19 4.54 -24.31
N THR A 71 27.63 4.61 -25.57
CA THR A 71 28.93 5.19 -25.95
C THR A 71 28.77 6.68 -26.21
N SER A 72 29.37 7.52 -25.38
CA SER A 72 29.36 8.98 -25.54
C SER A 72 30.41 9.51 -26.51
N GLY A 73 31.44 8.71 -26.79
CA GLY A 73 32.58 9.08 -27.64
C GLY A 73 33.63 9.97 -26.95
N ILE A 74 33.50 10.23 -25.64
CA ILE A 74 34.44 11.04 -24.86
C ILE A 74 34.81 10.35 -23.54
N ASN A 75 35.90 10.78 -22.91
CA ASN A 75 36.38 10.29 -21.62
C ASN A 75 36.38 11.37 -20.52
N THR A 76 35.86 12.56 -20.80
CA THR A 76 35.72 13.65 -19.81
C THR A 76 34.42 13.48 -19.01
N HIS A 77 34.40 13.97 -17.78
CA HIS A 77 33.21 13.87 -16.92
C HIS A 77 32.02 14.61 -17.51
N LEU A 78 30.87 13.95 -17.55
CA LEU A 78 29.58 14.56 -17.90
C LEU A 78 28.87 14.91 -16.60
N ARG A 79 28.65 16.21 -16.37
CA ARG A 79 28.08 16.75 -15.11
C ARG A 79 26.55 16.80 -15.14
N SER A 80 25.96 16.94 -16.31
CA SER A 80 24.51 17.09 -16.47
C SER A 80 24.02 16.40 -17.73
N ILE A 81 22.84 15.79 -17.65
CA ILE A 81 22.12 15.21 -18.79
C ILE A 81 20.67 15.69 -18.75
N TYR A 82 20.13 16.01 -19.93
CA TYR A 82 18.78 16.54 -20.08
C TYR A 82 18.16 16.05 -21.39
N PHE A 83 16.90 15.65 -21.35
CA PHE A 83 16.14 15.28 -22.55
C PHE A 83 14.90 16.17 -22.69
N THR A 84 14.51 16.43 -23.94
CA THR A 84 13.25 17.13 -24.29
C THR A 84 12.19 16.16 -24.84
N SER A 85 12.60 14.92 -25.07
CA SER A 85 11.79 13.79 -25.50
C SER A 85 12.61 12.53 -25.27
N VAL A 86 12.00 11.35 -25.41
CA VAL A 86 12.71 10.07 -25.27
C VAL A 86 13.92 9.93 -26.20
N SER A 87 13.93 10.63 -27.34
CA SER A 87 14.93 10.49 -28.41
C SER A 87 15.92 11.63 -28.54
N THR A 88 15.57 12.83 -28.06
CA THR A 88 16.40 14.02 -28.23
C THR A 88 16.88 14.54 -26.88
N GLY A 89 18.20 14.52 -26.69
CA GLY A 89 18.84 14.90 -25.43
C GLY A 89 20.24 15.45 -25.58
N TRP A 90 20.72 16.07 -24.50
CA TRP A 90 22.03 16.70 -24.40
C TRP A 90 22.73 16.28 -23.11
N ALA A 91 24.05 16.23 -23.17
CA ALA A 91 24.90 16.06 -21.98
C ALA A 91 26.00 17.13 -21.99
N ALA A 92 26.28 17.72 -20.83
CA ALA A 92 27.32 18.75 -20.67
C ALA A 92 28.30 18.39 -19.54
N GLY A 93 29.53 18.88 -19.63
CA GLY A 93 30.54 18.55 -18.62
C GLY A 93 31.86 19.29 -18.71
N ASP A 94 32.90 18.63 -18.20
CA ASP A 94 34.24 19.19 -18.04
C ASP A 94 34.87 19.58 -19.39
N GLY A 95 35.67 20.64 -19.42
CA GLY A 95 36.31 21.11 -20.65
C GLY A 95 35.36 21.76 -21.66
N GLY A 96 34.20 22.24 -21.20
CA GLY A 96 33.18 22.88 -22.03
C GLY A 96 32.45 21.93 -22.97
N LYS A 97 32.49 20.62 -22.69
CA LYS A 97 31.89 19.61 -23.59
C LYS A 97 30.38 19.70 -23.57
N ILE A 98 29.78 19.68 -24.77
CA ILE A 98 28.35 19.46 -25.00
C ILE A 98 28.21 18.34 -26.02
N LEU A 99 27.40 17.33 -25.70
CA LEU A 99 27.00 16.25 -26.59
C LEU A 99 25.50 16.36 -26.88
N LYS A 100 25.07 15.99 -28.08
CA LYS A 100 23.67 15.91 -28.50
C LYS A 100 23.38 14.54 -29.12
N THR A 101 22.22 13.99 -28.79
CA THR A 101 21.61 12.82 -29.46
C THR A 101 20.23 13.18 -29.99
N THR A 102 19.82 12.52 -31.06
CA THR A 102 18.46 12.59 -31.66
C THR A 102 17.92 11.20 -31.97
N ASN A 103 18.58 10.16 -31.46
CA ASN A 103 18.28 8.77 -31.72
C ASN A 103 18.40 7.94 -30.44
N ASP A 104 17.71 8.38 -29.39
CA ASP A 104 17.51 7.59 -28.17
C ASP A 104 18.83 7.27 -27.41
N GLY A 105 19.88 8.07 -27.67
CA GLY A 105 21.21 7.87 -27.11
C GLY A 105 22.06 6.81 -27.83
N SER A 106 21.59 6.24 -28.94
CA SER A 106 22.36 5.26 -29.74
C SER A 106 23.64 5.87 -30.30
N SER A 107 23.65 7.17 -30.60
CA SER A 107 24.86 7.92 -30.92
C SER A 107 24.82 9.33 -30.33
N TRP A 108 25.99 9.83 -29.95
CA TRP A 108 26.18 11.18 -29.42
C TRP A 108 27.15 11.97 -30.31
N THR A 109 26.78 13.21 -30.63
CA THR A 109 27.58 14.12 -31.44
C THR A 109 28.03 15.31 -30.60
N GLN A 110 29.33 15.63 -30.63
CA GLN A 110 29.84 16.79 -29.88
C GLN A 110 29.43 18.08 -30.59
N LYS A 111 28.90 19.05 -29.82
CA LYS A 111 28.57 20.40 -30.27
C LYS A 111 29.60 21.39 -29.72
N LEU A 112 29.93 22.41 -30.50
CA LEU A 112 30.87 23.44 -30.09
C LEU A 112 30.17 24.40 -29.12
N SER A 113 30.65 24.46 -27.88
CA SER A 113 30.12 25.35 -26.83
C SER A 113 30.73 26.75 -26.87
N GLY A 114 31.90 26.91 -27.50
CA GLY A 114 32.68 28.15 -27.50
C GLY A 114 33.43 28.43 -26.19
N VAL A 115 33.39 27.51 -25.22
CA VAL A 115 34.06 27.66 -23.91
C VAL A 115 34.85 26.41 -23.56
N THR A 116 35.84 26.56 -22.68
CA THR A 116 36.70 25.46 -22.20
C THR A 116 36.54 25.17 -20.71
N VAL A 117 35.76 25.98 -20.00
CA VAL A 117 35.48 25.80 -18.56
C VAL A 117 34.54 24.62 -18.31
N LYS A 118 34.51 24.08 -17.09
CA LYS A 118 33.54 23.05 -16.74
C LYS A 118 32.11 23.60 -16.81
N LEU A 119 31.23 22.89 -17.52
CA LEU A 119 29.79 23.11 -17.51
C LEU A 119 29.16 22.16 -16.47
N ASN A 120 28.55 22.72 -15.43
CA ASN A 120 27.93 21.97 -14.33
C ASN A 120 26.50 21.54 -14.64
N THR A 121 25.78 22.29 -15.48
CA THR A 121 24.35 22.11 -15.71
C THR A 121 23.98 22.40 -17.16
N ILE A 122 23.00 21.67 -17.69
CA ILE A 122 22.34 21.94 -18.98
C ILE A 122 20.83 21.73 -18.83
N CYS A 123 20.04 22.62 -19.42
CA CYS A 123 18.58 22.56 -19.42
C CYS A 123 18.00 23.21 -20.68
N PHE A 124 16.75 22.89 -20.99
CA PHE A 124 16.04 23.42 -22.16
C PHE A 124 14.65 23.89 -21.76
N PHE A 125 14.20 24.99 -22.37
CA PHE A 125 12.81 25.45 -22.30
C PHE A 125 11.92 24.67 -23.26
N ASP A 126 12.48 24.35 -24.43
CA ASP A 126 11.85 23.64 -25.53
C ASP A 126 12.93 23.02 -26.43
N SER A 127 12.56 22.48 -27.60
CA SER A 127 13.50 21.86 -28.53
C SER A 127 14.55 22.81 -29.15
N ASN A 128 14.36 24.13 -29.03
CA ASN A 128 15.17 25.17 -29.67
C ASN A 128 16.00 25.97 -28.65
N ILE A 129 15.38 26.38 -27.54
CA ILE A 129 15.99 27.28 -26.55
C ILE A 129 16.52 26.48 -25.37
N GLY A 130 17.84 26.59 -25.14
CA GLY A 130 18.54 25.89 -24.08
C GLY A 130 19.66 26.70 -23.47
N LEU A 131 20.06 26.31 -22.25
CA LEU A 131 21.07 26.96 -21.45
C LEU A 131 22.05 25.92 -20.89
N ALA A 132 23.32 26.26 -20.85
CA ALA A 132 24.32 25.54 -20.06
C ALA A 132 25.15 26.53 -19.26
N ALA A 133 25.56 26.13 -18.06
CA ALA A 133 26.34 27.00 -17.19
C ALA A 133 27.31 26.23 -16.30
N GLY A 134 28.29 26.94 -15.75
CA GLY A 134 29.29 26.32 -14.91
C GLY A 134 30.29 27.31 -14.31
N GLU A 135 31.57 27.00 -14.43
CA GLU A 135 32.63 27.75 -13.75
C GLU A 135 32.76 29.20 -14.24
N ASN A 136 33.35 30.04 -13.38
CA ASN A 136 33.64 31.45 -13.67
C ASN A 136 32.41 32.28 -14.09
N GLY A 137 31.23 31.93 -13.57
CA GLY A 137 29.96 32.58 -13.92
C GLY A 137 29.51 32.35 -15.37
N THR A 138 30.09 31.37 -16.07
CA THR A 138 29.79 31.14 -17.49
C THR A 138 28.35 30.68 -17.67
N ILE A 139 27.61 31.38 -18.54
CA ILE A 139 26.32 30.95 -19.08
C ILE A 139 26.41 31.01 -20.61
N ILE A 140 26.06 29.92 -21.27
CA ILE A 140 25.90 29.85 -22.73
C ILE A 140 24.47 29.49 -23.07
N ARG A 141 23.98 30.03 -24.19
CA ARG A 141 22.60 29.92 -24.64
C ARG A 141 22.54 29.49 -26.10
N THR A 142 21.57 28.66 -26.43
CA THR A 142 21.19 28.31 -27.80
C THR A 142 19.76 28.76 -28.08
N THR A 143 19.45 29.06 -29.34
CA THR A 143 18.09 29.26 -29.86
C THR A 143 17.77 28.37 -31.06
N ASN A 144 18.65 27.42 -31.41
CA ASN A 144 18.50 26.51 -32.54
C ASN A 144 18.75 25.04 -32.16
N GLY A 145 18.39 24.66 -30.93
CA GLY A 145 18.44 23.28 -30.46
C GLY A 145 19.85 22.76 -30.19
N GLY A 146 20.77 23.64 -29.82
CA GLY A 146 22.14 23.32 -29.45
C GLY A 146 23.08 23.12 -30.63
N GLU A 147 22.71 23.58 -31.83
CA GLU A 147 23.61 23.62 -32.98
C GLU A 147 24.64 24.74 -32.83
N ILE A 148 24.24 25.89 -32.28
CA ILE A 148 25.11 27.02 -31.97
C ILE A 148 24.88 27.47 -30.53
N TRP A 149 25.96 27.67 -29.80
CA TRP A 149 25.95 28.20 -28.43
C TRP A 149 26.65 29.55 -28.40
N THR A 150 26.04 30.52 -27.72
CA THR A 150 26.58 31.87 -27.54
C THR A 150 26.66 32.20 -26.06
N ALA A 151 27.78 32.78 -25.62
CA ALA A 151 27.93 33.25 -24.25
C ALA A 151 26.97 34.41 -23.94
N VAL A 152 26.38 34.37 -22.75
CA VAL A 152 25.53 35.42 -22.20
C VAL A 152 26.16 35.91 -20.90
N ASN A 153 26.21 37.22 -20.71
CA ASN A 153 26.76 37.81 -19.49
C ASN A 153 25.84 37.51 -18.30
N SER A 154 26.37 36.84 -17.28
CA SER A 154 25.70 36.54 -16.02
C SER A 154 25.86 37.63 -14.95
N ASN A 155 26.78 38.58 -15.17
CA ASN A 155 27.22 39.61 -14.23
C ASN A 155 27.88 39.08 -12.95
N ILE A 156 28.32 37.82 -12.95
CA ILE A 156 29.06 37.20 -11.84
C ILE A 156 30.28 36.43 -12.36
N THR A 157 31.22 36.17 -11.45
CA THR A 157 32.42 35.36 -11.72
C THR A 157 32.47 34.10 -10.85
N SER A 158 31.53 33.90 -9.93
CA SER A 158 31.44 32.69 -9.10
C SER A 158 30.83 31.53 -9.91
N ASN A 159 31.15 30.29 -9.52
CA ASN A 159 30.67 29.12 -10.24
C ASN A 159 29.15 28.99 -10.13
N ILE A 160 28.50 28.66 -11.23
CA ILE A 160 27.07 28.32 -11.28
C ILE A 160 26.94 26.80 -11.19
N ASN A 161 26.17 26.32 -10.21
CA ASN A 161 25.98 24.89 -9.96
C ASN A 161 24.69 24.35 -10.60
N SER A 162 23.64 25.16 -10.69
CA SER A 162 22.33 24.74 -11.19
C SER A 162 21.61 25.88 -11.90
N ILE A 163 20.97 25.56 -13.03
CA ILE A 163 20.01 26.40 -13.73
C ILE A 163 18.70 25.63 -13.84
N TYR A 164 17.59 26.31 -13.60
CA TYR A 164 16.26 25.74 -13.76
C TYR A 164 15.33 26.67 -14.53
N THR A 165 14.59 26.09 -15.48
CA THR A 165 13.58 26.77 -16.32
C THR A 165 12.19 26.52 -15.75
N ALA A 166 11.58 27.49 -15.06
CA ALA A 166 10.27 27.29 -14.42
C ALA A 166 9.07 27.66 -15.30
N SER A 167 9.31 28.42 -16.36
CA SER A 167 8.31 28.79 -17.36
C SER A 167 9.00 29.01 -18.71
N PRO A 168 8.27 29.24 -19.82
CA PRO A 168 8.87 29.50 -21.13
C PRO A 168 9.83 30.70 -21.18
N THR A 169 9.77 31.61 -20.19
CA THR A 169 10.59 32.82 -20.14
C THR A 169 11.42 32.95 -18.88
N ASN A 170 10.96 32.40 -17.76
CA ASN A 170 11.59 32.62 -16.47
C ASN A 170 12.53 31.47 -16.13
N CYS A 171 13.77 31.82 -15.77
CA CYS A 171 14.74 30.86 -15.26
C CYS A 171 15.60 31.47 -14.15
N TRP A 172 16.13 30.58 -13.31
CA TRP A 172 16.97 30.92 -12.18
C TRP A 172 18.28 30.17 -12.26
N ALA A 173 19.36 30.84 -11.89
CA ALA A 173 20.69 30.25 -11.78
C ALA A 173 21.23 30.47 -10.37
N VAL A 174 21.79 29.42 -9.79
CA VAL A 174 22.34 29.45 -8.43
C VAL A 174 23.71 28.78 -8.39
N GLY A 175 24.55 29.23 -7.46
CA GLY A 175 25.92 28.75 -7.38
C GLY A 175 26.64 29.19 -6.12
N GLU A 176 27.95 29.35 -6.25
CA GLU A 176 28.83 29.81 -5.17
C GLU A 176 28.60 31.30 -4.84
N THR A 177 29.01 31.70 -3.64
CA THR A 177 28.88 33.05 -3.09
C THR A 177 27.45 33.56 -2.91
N GLY A 178 26.47 32.66 -2.76
CA GLY A 178 25.11 32.99 -2.30
C GLY A 178 24.23 33.76 -3.29
N LYS A 179 24.70 34.00 -4.52
CA LYS A 179 23.96 34.77 -5.52
C LYS A 179 22.90 33.92 -6.20
N ILE A 180 21.67 34.44 -6.24
CA ILE A 180 20.54 33.88 -6.98
C ILE A 180 20.29 34.81 -8.17
N LEU A 181 20.57 34.32 -9.37
CA LEU A 181 20.29 35.05 -10.60
C LEU A 181 18.90 34.71 -11.13
N LYS A 182 18.26 35.68 -11.76
CA LYS A 182 16.95 35.54 -12.40
C LYS A 182 17.01 36.11 -13.82
N SER A 183 16.34 35.44 -14.74
CA SER A 183 16.08 35.93 -16.09
C SER A 183 14.58 35.88 -16.37
N LEU A 184 14.10 36.87 -17.11
CA LEU A 184 12.69 37.02 -17.53
C LEU A 184 12.51 36.87 -19.05
N ASN A 185 13.58 36.52 -19.78
CA ASN A 185 13.61 36.49 -21.25
C ASN A 185 14.36 35.25 -21.78
N ALA A 186 14.07 34.09 -21.17
CA ALA A 186 14.61 32.79 -21.52
C ALA A 186 16.16 32.76 -21.53
N GLY A 187 16.76 33.39 -20.52
CA GLY A 187 18.21 33.42 -20.31
C GLY A 187 18.98 34.34 -21.25
N ALA A 188 18.31 35.24 -21.99
CA ALA A 188 18.97 36.21 -22.86
C ALA A 188 19.66 37.35 -22.07
N SER A 189 19.15 37.68 -20.89
CA SER A 189 19.83 38.55 -19.92
C SER A 189 19.52 38.12 -18.48
N TRP A 190 20.41 38.50 -17.55
CA TRP A 190 20.37 38.08 -16.15
C TRP A 190 20.52 39.26 -15.20
N ILE A 191 19.78 39.21 -14.10
CA ILE A 191 19.93 40.10 -12.96
C ILE A 191 20.27 39.31 -11.71
N THR A 192 21.10 39.88 -10.84
CA THR A 192 21.26 39.37 -9.47
C THR A 192 20.02 39.75 -8.69
N ASN A 193 19.21 38.75 -8.38
CA ASN A 193 17.91 38.95 -7.75
C ASN A 193 18.03 38.95 -6.22
N VAL A 194 18.85 38.04 -5.66
CA VAL A 194 19.15 37.96 -4.22
C VAL A 194 20.63 37.63 -4.01
N ASP A 195 21.23 38.22 -2.98
CA ASP A 195 22.59 37.92 -2.51
C ASP A 195 22.54 37.50 -1.03
N LEU A 196 22.81 36.21 -0.77
CA LEU A 196 22.82 35.63 0.57
C LEU A 196 24.18 35.77 1.29
N GLY A 197 25.16 36.40 0.63
CA GLY A 197 26.50 36.62 1.16
C GLY A 197 27.54 35.60 0.68
N PRO A 198 28.83 35.95 0.82
CA PRO A 198 29.93 35.25 0.16
C PRO A 198 30.23 33.87 0.74
N THR A 199 29.74 33.56 1.94
CA THR A 199 29.95 32.26 2.61
C THR A 199 28.92 31.20 2.24
N CYS A 200 27.89 31.58 1.48
CA CYS A 200 26.83 30.69 1.03
C CYS A 200 27.19 30.01 -0.29
N ASN A 201 26.92 28.72 -0.40
CA ASN A 201 27.00 27.94 -1.64
C ASN A 201 25.64 27.29 -1.91
N LEU A 202 25.12 27.50 -3.11
CA LEU A 202 23.83 26.96 -3.55
C LEU A 202 24.09 25.86 -4.58
N TYR A 203 23.44 24.71 -4.42
CA TYR A 203 23.74 23.51 -5.22
C TYR A 203 22.64 23.15 -6.21
N SER A 204 21.38 23.40 -5.85
CA SER A 204 20.22 23.02 -6.65
C SER A 204 19.11 24.03 -6.50
N VAL A 205 18.46 24.36 -7.60
CA VAL A 205 17.22 25.14 -7.64
C VAL A 205 16.15 24.37 -8.41
N HIS A 206 14.92 24.36 -7.90
CA HIS A 206 13.80 23.67 -8.53
C HIS A 206 12.48 24.42 -8.29
N PHE A 207 11.66 24.55 -9.33
CA PHE A 207 10.37 25.22 -9.26
C PHE A 207 9.25 24.27 -9.73
N PRO A 208 8.41 23.71 -8.83
CA PRO A 208 7.26 22.90 -9.25
C PRO A 208 6.20 23.69 -10.02
N ASN A 209 6.21 25.02 -9.93
CA ASN A 209 5.43 25.92 -10.79
C ASN A 209 6.13 27.29 -10.88
N SER A 210 5.57 28.24 -11.64
CA SER A 210 6.20 29.54 -11.89
C SER A 210 6.32 30.48 -10.68
N GLN A 211 5.64 30.20 -9.57
CA GLN A 211 5.62 31.02 -8.34
C GLN A 211 6.37 30.37 -7.18
N THR A 212 6.21 29.06 -7.03
CA THR A 212 6.78 28.29 -5.92
C THR A 212 8.11 27.69 -6.35
N GLY A 213 9.18 27.96 -5.59
CA GLY A 213 10.52 27.47 -5.86
C GLY A 213 11.28 27.07 -4.61
N TYR A 214 12.29 26.23 -4.77
CA TYR A 214 13.10 25.70 -3.68
C TYR A 214 14.58 25.71 -4.05
N ILE A 215 15.43 26.04 -3.08
CA ILE A 215 16.89 26.04 -3.22
C ILE A 215 17.49 25.23 -2.09
N ALA A 216 18.40 24.31 -2.44
CA ALA A 216 19.26 23.63 -1.49
C ALA A 216 20.65 24.29 -1.47
N GLY A 217 21.17 24.54 -0.28
CA GLY A 217 22.45 25.21 -0.10
C GLY A 217 23.14 24.89 1.22
N SER A 218 24.31 25.50 1.41
CA SER A 218 25.07 25.44 2.65
C SER A 218 25.81 26.75 2.91
N TYR A 219 26.15 27.04 4.15
CA TYR A 219 27.10 28.10 4.50
C TYR A 219 28.03 27.63 5.61
N ILE A 220 29.14 28.34 5.78
CA ILE A 220 30.08 28.09 6.87
C ILE A 220 29.93 29.20 7.91
N ALA A 221 29.72 28.82 9.17
CA ALA A 221 29.75 29.73 10.31
C ALA A 221 30.44 29.05 11.49
N TYR A 222 31.26 29.80 12.24
CA TYR A 222 32.00 29.28 13.41
C TYR A 222 32.82 28.00 13.13
N GLY A 223 33.34 27.87 11.91
CA GLY A 223 34.10 26.68 11.48
C GLY A 223 33.25 25.42 11.21
N GLN A 224 31.92 25.53 11.25
CA GLN A 224 31.00 24.43 10.97
C GLN A 224 30.20 24.66 9.68
N GLN A 225 29.89 23.58 8.97
CA GLN A 225 29.05 23.63 7.77
C GLN A 225 27.57 23.43 8.13
N PHE A 226 26.77 24.44 7.82
CA PHE A 226 25.32 24.43 7.94
C PHE A 226 24.71 24.17 6.57
N VAL A 227 23.70 23.30 6.51
CA VAL A 227 22.93 23.03 5.29
C VAL A 227 21.51 23.56 5.44
N PHE A 228 20.95 24.05 4.35
CA PHE A 228 19.62 24.65 4.36
C PHE A 228 18.81 24.32 3.12
N ILE A 229 17.49 24.47 3.27
CA ILE A 229 16.56 24.59 2.15
C ILE A 229 15.78 25.89 2.30
N TYR A 230 15.79 26.70 1.25
CA TYR A 230 14.94 27.88 1.11
C TYR A 230 13.75 27.60 0.20
N ASN A 231 12.63 28.25 0.47
CA ASN A 231 11.44 28.27 -0.39
C ASN A 231 11.08 29.69 -0.80
N THR A 232 10.49 29.85 -1.98
CA THR A 232 9.79 31.05 -2.39
C THR A 232 8.37 30.68 -2.83
N VAL A 233 7.43 31.60 -2.64
CA VAL A 233 6.07 31.55 -3.22
C VAL A 233 5.79 32.77 -4.09
N THR A 234 6.83 33.55 -4.39
CA THR A 234 6.76 34.86 -5.05
C THR A 234 7.66 34.90 -6.30
N ALA A 235 7.86 33.75 -6.97
CA ALA A 235 8.77 33.64 -8.12
C ALA A 235 10.19 34.14 -7.81
N GLY A 236 10.65 33.88 -6.59
CA GLY A 236 11.99 34.23 -6.13
C GLY A 236 12.19 35.67 -5.70
N GLU A 237 11.17 36.54 -5.67
CA GLU A 237 11.32 37.90 -5.11
C GLU A 237 11.77 37.87 -3.64
N TRP A 238 11.26 36.90 -2.87
CA TRP A 238 11.66 36.65 -1.49
C TRP A 238 11.84 35.17 -1.23
N TRP A 239 12.79 34.81 -0.36
CA TRP A 239 13.10 33.44 0.02
C TRP A 239 13.00 33.26 1.54
N TYR A 240 12.31 32.20 1.95
CA TYR A 240 12.01 31.85 3.33
C TYR A 240 12.74 30.58 3.72
N TYR A 241 13.37 30.59 4.89
CA TYR A 241 14.01 29.43 5.48
C TYR A 241 13.00 28.33 5.79
N GLN A 242 13.24 27.11 5.30
CA GLN A 242 12.38 25.95 5.53
C GLN A 242 13.07 24.86 6.33
N TYR A 243 14.37 24.66 6.11
CA TYR A 243 15.10 23.57 6.74
C TYR A 243 16.50 23.99 7.16
N GLY A 244 16.93 23.44 8.30
CA GLY A 244 18.28 23.56 8.83
C GLY A 244 18.86 22.23 9.24
N GLY A 245 20.12 21.98 8.88
CA GLY A 245 20.87 20.85 9.38
C GLY A 245 22.35 21.18 9.52
N LEU A 246 23.07 20.27 10.18
CA LEU A 246 24.52 20.28 10.25
C LEU A 246 25.08 19.25 9.28
N ASN A 247 26.16 19.62 8.58
CA ASN A 247 26.95 18.77 7.68
C ASN A 247 26.12 18.09 6.57
N ASN A 248 26.77 17.28 5.74
CA ASN A 248 26.19 16.50 4.65
C ASN A 248 25.36 17.36 3.68
N ILE A 249 26.04 17.97 2.72
CA ILE A 249 25.47 18.90 1.74
C ILE A 249 24.28 18.26 1.02
N MET A 250 23.16 18.99 0.97
CA MET A 250 22.05 18.66 0.06
C MET A 250 22.42 19.09 -1.35
N ARG A 251 22.69 18.11 -2.22
CA ARG A 251 23.17 18.36 -3.59
C ARG A 251 22.04 18.59 -4.57
N SER A 252 20.87 18.02 -4.32
CA SER A 252 19.70 18.13 -5.20
C SER A 252 18.44 18.33 -4.37
N VAL A 253 17.53 19.17 -4.87
CA VAL A 253 16.16 19.32 -4.37
C VAL A 253 15.21 19.20 -5.55
N TYR A 254 14.12 18.46 -5.34
CA TYR A 254 13.09 18.23 -6.36
C TYR A 254 11.72 18.24 -5.70
N PHE A 255 10.77 18.96 -6.30
CA PHE A 255 9.39 19.00 -5.82
C PHE A 255 8.45 18.45 -6.89
N ILE A 256 7.74 17.39 -6.54
CA ILE A 256 6.75 16.73 -7.41
C ILE A 256 5.56 17.66 -7.67
N ASN A 257 5.19 18.41 -6.64
CA ASN A 257 4.18 19.45 -6.65
C ASN A 257 4.55 20.48 -5.56
N THR A 258 3.70 21.47 -5.29
CA THR A 258 3.99 22.52 -4.29
C THR A 258 4.08 22.03 -2.85
N SER A 259 3.58 20.84 -2.56
CA SER A 259 3.51 20.28 -1.21
C SER A 259 4.50 19.14 -1.00
N THR A 260 4.72 18.31 -2.01
CA THR A 260 5.56 17.11 -1.92
C THR A 260 6.92 17.33 -2.58
N GLY A 261 7.99 17.17 -1.80
CA GLY A 261 9.36 17.32 -2.29
C GLY A 261 10.37 16.45 -1.58
N ILE A 262 11.51 16.25 -2.24
CA ILE A 262 12.64 15.45 -1.79
C ILE A 262 13.92 16.28 -1.94
N ALA A 263 14.82 16.19 -0.98
CA ALA A 263 16.19 16.64 -1.12
C ALA A 263 17.15 15.51 -0.76
N ALA A 264 18.24 15.41 -1.52
CA ALA A 264 19.22 14.34 -1.39
C ALA A 264 20.63 14.89 -1.49
N GLY A 265 21.57 14.22 -0.85
CA GLY A 265 22.92 14.74 -0.72
C GLY A 265 23.96 13.77 -0.19
N ASP A 266 24.97 14.34 0.46
CA ASP A 266 26.14 13.62 0.95
C ASP A 266 25.81 12.55 1.98
N SER A 267 26.69 11.56 2.07
CA SER A 267 26.57 10.45 3.04
C SER A 267 25.24 9.71 2.94
N GLY A 268 24.67 9.61 1.73
CA GLY A 268 23.39 8.96 1.45
C GLY A 268 22.18 9.64 2.08
N ARG A 269 22.31 10.90 2.51
CA ARG A 269 21.25 11.66 3.16
C ARG A 269 20.13 11.95 2.17
N ILE A 270 18.92 11.54 2.52
CA ILE A 270 17.69 11.88 1.83
C ILE A 270 16.74 12.46 2.88
N ILE A 271 16.09 13.57 2.58
CA ILE A 271 15.00 14.14 3.36
C ILE A 271 13.82 14.39 2.44
N GLY A 272 12.59 14.24 2.93
CA GLY A 272 11.39 14.59 2.19
C GLY A 272 10.56 15.63 2.91
N THR A 273 9.50 16.10 2.25
CA THR A 273 8.38 16.88 2.80
C THR A 273 7.09 16.56 2.04
N THR A 274 5.93 16.68 2.69
CA THR A 274 4.57 16.58 2.09
C THR A 274 3.73 17.83 2.34
N ASN A 275 4.28 18.82 3.03
CA ASN A 275 3.58 20.05 3.41
C ASN A 275 4.32 21.31 2.93
N GLY A 276 4.98 21.23 1.78
CA GLY A 276 5.60 22.35 1.09
C GLY A 276 6.91 22.82 1.71
N GLY A 277 7.54 21.99 2.53
CA GLY A 277 8.78 22.29 3.22
C GLY A 277 8.61 22.79 4.66
N ALA A 278 7.37 22.94 5.15
CA ALA A 278 7.13 23.35 6.54
C ALA A 278 7.69 22.32 7.54
N ASN A 279 7.64 21.02 7.19
CA ASN A 279 8.33 19.96 7.91
C ASN A 279 9.15 19.09 6.95
N TRP A 280 10.37 18.73 7.36
CA TRP A 280 11.24 17.82 6.64
C TRP A 280 11.61 16.61 7.49
N TYR A 281 11.61 15.43 6.89
CA TYR A 281 11.97 14.20 7.60
C TYR A 281 13.01 13.38 6.84
N GLN A 282 13.95 12.78 7.58
CA GLN A 282 14.98 11.92 7.01
C GLN A 282 14.42 10.60 6.52
N GLN A 283 14.88 10.18 5.34
CA GLN A 283 14.56 8.91 4.70
C GLN A 283 15.80 8.02 4.70
N PHE A 284 15.62 6.74 5.03
CA PHE A 284 16.71 5.77 5.02
C PHE A 284 17.00 5.30 3.60
N SER A 285 18.25 5.41 3.18
CA SER A 285 18.76 4.86 1.91
C SER A 285 19.62 3.60 2.10
N PHE A 286 20.01 3.28 3.35
CA PHE A 286 21.02 2.27 3.72
C PHE A 286 22.38 2.41 3.03
N LYS A 287 22.63 3.57 2.40
CA LYS A 287 23.87 3.89 1.69
C LYS A 287 24.53 5.08 2.34
N VAL A 288 25.86 5.12 2.21
CA VAL A 288 26.71 6.23 2.65
C VAL A 288 27.34 6.96 1.46
N ASN A 289 27.00 6.55 0.22
CA ASN A 289 27.48 7.19 -1.00
C ASN A 289 26.82 8.56 -1.17
N ASN A 290 27.52 9.51 -1.82
CA ASN A 290 26.94 10.81 -2.10
C ASN A 290 25.87 10.70 -3.19
N LEU A 291 24.77 11.42 -3.02
CA LEU A 291 23.64 11.48 -3.94
C LEU A 291 23.64 12.82 -4.66
N TYR A 292 23.65 12.82 -6.00
CA TYR A 292 23.91 14.01 -6.81
C TYR A 292 22.68 14.60 -7.50
N SER A 293 21.75 13.76 -7.96
CA SER A 293 20.65 14.20 -8.81
C SER A 293 19.39 13.40 -8.54
N ILE A 294 18.26 14.09 -8.45
CA ILE A 294 16.92 13.53 -8.29
C ILE A 294 16.13 13.78 -9.58
N SER A 295 15.41 12.77 -10.07
CA SER A 295 14.46 12.91 -11.18
C SER A 295 13.19 12.13 -10.90
N PHE A 296 12.04 12.68 -11.27
CA PHE A 296 10.74 12.02 -11.12
C PHE A 296 10.01 11.95 -12.45
N ALA A 297 9.27 10.85 -12.64
CA ALA A 297 8.28 10.70 -13.68
C ALA A 297 6.90 10.45 -13.04
N GLY A 298 6.07 11.50 -13.05
CA GLY A 298 4.81 11.53 -12.31
C GLY A 298 5.02 11.68 -10.80
N ASN A 299 4.01 11.31 -10.01
CA ASN A 299 3.97 11.56 -8.56
C ASN A 299 4.48 10.41 -7.69
N LYS A 300 4.75 9.24 -8.28
CA LYS A 300 5.12 8.02 -7.57
C LYS A 300 6.50 7.48 -7.94
N ASN A 301 6.93 7.67 -9.17
CA ASN A 301 8.17 7.07 -9.65
C ASN A 301 9.29 8.10 -9.64
N GLY A 302 10.32 7.84 -8.86
CA GLY A 302 11.48 8.72 -8.72
C GLY A 302 12.78 7.95 -8.72
N TRP A 303 13.86 8.62 -9.11
CA TRP A 303 15.21 8.06 -9.16
C TRP A 303 16.22 9.06 -8.61
N ILE A 304 17.24 8.53 -7.93
CA ILE A 304 18.37 9.30 -7.43
C ILE A 304 19.66 8.63 -7.91
N SER A 305 20.54 9.40 -8.53
CA SER A 305 21.88 8.92 -8.92
C SER A 305 22.95 9.39 -7.92
N GLY A 306 24.00 8.59 -7.75
CA GLY A 306 25.04 8.82 -6.76
C GLY A 306 26.44 8.33 -7.16
N SER A 307 27.36 8.36 -6.20
CA SER A 307 28.72 7.79 -6.35
C SER A 307 28.68 6.28 -6.57
N ASP A 308 29.76 5.74 -7.13
CA ASP A 308 29.99 4.29 -7.31
C ASP A 308 28.87 3.58 -8.10
N GLY A 309 28.33 4.28 -9.11
CA GLY A 309 27.22 3.78 -9.92
C GLY A 309 25.90 3.64 -9.18
N LEU A 310 25.75 4.22 -7.99
CA LEU A 310 24.52 4.09 -7.22
C LEU A 310 23.33 4.71 -7.97
N ILE A 311 22.28 3.91 -8.12
CA ILE A 311 20.94 4.39 -8.48
C ILE A 311 19.97 3.90 -7.42
N LEU A 312 19.19 4.81 -6.87
CA LEU A 312 18.04 4.51 -6.01
C LEU A 312 16.76 4.79 -6.80
N ASN A 313 15.73 3.97 -6.59
CA ASN A 313 14.41 4.13 -7.17
C ASN A 313 13.33 4.08 -6.10
N THR A 314 12.30 4.90 -6.27
CA THR A 314 11.06 4.85 -5.51
C THR A 314 9.87 4.65 -6.44
N VAL A 315 8.86 3.93 -5.96
CA VAL A 315 7.55 3.74 -6.63
C VAL A 315 6.39 4.33 -5.82
N ASN A 316 6.69 5.05 -4.74
CA ASN A 316 5.71 5.66 -3.85
C ASN A 316 5.96 7.15 -3.62
N GLY A 317 6.72 7.82 -4.49
CA GLY A 317 6.96 9.26 -4.42
C GLY A 317 8.06 9.65 -3.42
N GLY A 318 8.80 8.66 -2.89
CA GLY A 318 9.60 8.86 -1.69
C GLY A 318 8.73 9.13 -0.46
N SER A 319 7.48 8.64 -0.44
CA SER A 319 6.57 8.85 0.68
C SER A 319 7.11 8.20 1.97
N PHE A 320 6.79 8.86 3.08
CA PHE A 320 7.31 8.56 4.39
C PHE A 320 6.64 7.35 5.04
N ASP A 321 7.47 6.51 5.63
CA ASP A 321 7.17 5.85 6.91
C ASP A 321 8.05 6.56 7.96
N THR A 322 7.59 7.69 8.51
CA THR A 322 8.37 8.52 9.46
C THR A 322 8.34 8.03 10.90
N LEU A 323 7.85 6.83 11.18
CA LEU A 323 8.04 6.21 12.48
C LEU A 323 9.37 5.45 12.50
N ASN A 324 10.44 6.22 12.70
CA ASN A 324 11.58 5.76 13.51
C ASN A 324 11.32 6.02 15.00
N THR A 325 10.08 5.87 15.44
CA THR A 325 9.83 5.31 16.76
C THR A 325 9.71 3.81 16.54
N ASN A 326 10.14 2.99 17.49
CA ASN A 326 9.96 1.53 17.47
C ASN A 326 8.47 1.12 17.57
N ARG A 327 7.56 1.81 16.89
CA ARG A 327 6.11 1.73 17.07
C ARG A 327 5.42 1.54 15.72
N ARG A 328 5.83 0.48 15.01
CA ARG A 328 4.97 -0.24 14.04
C ARG A 328 3.87 -1.04 14.77
N ASP A 329 3.51 -0.62 15.97
CA ASP A 329 2.87 -1.45 16.97
C ASP A 329 1.43 -1.01 17.28
N ILE A 330 0.87 0.10 16.83
CA ILE A 330 -0.47 0.49 17.31
C ILE A 330 -1.58 0.00 16.36
N GLY A 331 -2.50 -0.85 16.85
CA GLY A 331 -3.69 -1.32 16.13
C GLY A 331 -5.00 -0.90 16.84
N VAL A 332 -6.05 -0.62 16.06
CA VAL A 332 -7.42 -0.33 16.54
C VAL A 332 -8.34 -1.49 16.21
N LEU A 333 -9.11 -1.95 17.19
CA LEU A 333 -10.12 -3.00 17.05
C LEU A 333 -11.47 -2.51 17.58
N PRO A 334 -12.40 -2.09 16.70
CA PRO A 334 -13.79 -1.87 17.08
C PRO A 334 -14.54 -3.20 17.17
N LEU A 335 -15.33 -3.39 18.23
CA LEU A 335 -16.12 -4.60 18.50
C LEU A 335 -17.55 -4.19 18.84
N VAL A 336 -18.54 -4.70 18.12
CA VAL A 336 -19.95 -4.46 18.46
C VAL A 336 -20.28 -5.23 19.75
N LYS A 337 -20.58 -4.51 20.83
CA LYS A 337 -20.98 -5.03 22.14
C LYS A 337 -22.52 -5.07 22.28
N ASN A 338 -23.21 -4.09 21.71
CA ASN A 338 -24.66 -4.00 21.69
C ASN A 338 -25.14 -3.35 20.38
N ALA A 339 -25.64 -4.17 19.45
CA ALA A 339 -26.08 -3.74 18.13
C ALA A 339 -27.22 -2.70 18.15
N SER A 340 -28.10 -2.75 19.15
CA SER A 340 -29.22 -1.79 19.29
C SER A 340 -28.78 -0.35 19.63
N LEU A 341 -27.54 -0.17 20.09
CA LEU A 341 -26.93 1.12 20.39
C LEU A 341 -26.00 1.61 19.27
N LEU A 342 -25.78 0.77 18.25
CA LEU A 342 -24.95 1.11 17.09
C LEU A 342 -25.60 2.27 16.32
N ARG A 343 -24.77 3.05 15.63
CA ARG A 343 -25.21 4.21 14.86
C ARG A 343 -24.66 4.13 13.45
N ASP A 344 -25.41 4.60 12.47
CA ASP A 344 -24.89 4.86 11.13
C ASP A 344 -23.98 6.07 11.19
N ALA A 345 -22.69 5.83 11.34
CA ALA A 345 -21.72 6.90 11.56
C ALA A 345 -20.31 6.48 11.16
N LYS A 346 -19.52 7.49 10.83
CA LYS A 346 -18.09 7.38 10.60
C LYS A 346 -17.35 7.71 11.89
N TYR A 347 -16.47 6.82 12.34
CA TYR A 347 -15.67 6.98 13.54
C TYR A 347 -14.23 7.30 13.17
N ARG A 348 -13.57 8.13 13.97
CA ARG A 348 -12.16 8.51 13.79
C ARG A 348 -11.42 8.44 15.12
N ILE A 349 -10.33 7.67 15.16
CA ILE A 349 -9.46 7.54 16.34
C ILE A 349 -8.22 8.38 16.11
N ILE A 350 -8.10 9.53 16.76
CA ILE A 350 -6.95 10.43 16.61
C ILE A 350 -5.91 10.12 17.68
N PHE A 351 -4.72 9.68 17.27
CA PHE A 351 -3.57 9.45 18.14
C PHE A 351 -2.84 10.76 18.43
N ARG A 352 -2.52 10.97 19.71
CA ARG A 352 -1.70 12.07 20.17
C ARG A 352 -0.23 11.65 20.19
N THR A 353 0.61 12.59 19.79
CA THR A 353 2.07 12.48 19.87
C THR A 353 2.58 13.56 20.82
N PRO A 354 3.52 13.27 21.74
CA PRO A 354 4.28 12.02 21.90
C PRO A 354 3.77 11.03 22.96
N ASP A 355 2.72 11.37 23.71
CA ASP A 355 2.24 10.64 24.90
C ASP A 355 1.51 9.32 24.59
N THR A 356 1.18 9.08 23.33
CA THR A 356 0.51 7.87 22.82
C THR A 356 -0.94 7.71 23.31
N SER A 357 -1.54 8.77 23.86
CA SER A 357 -2.97 8.82 24.14
C SER A 357 -3.77 8.98 22.85
N TYR A 358 -5.09 8.76 22.87
CA TYR A 358 -5.94 8.91 21.69
C TYR A 358 -7.31 9.52 22.00
N ASN A 359 -7.94 10.11 20.98
CA ASN A 359 -9.33 10.58 21.02
C ASN A 359 -10.19 9.66 20.14
N ILE A 360 -11.44 9.44 20.52
CA ILE A 360 -12.46 8.77 19.71
C ILE A 360 -13.45 9.83 19.27
N LEU A 361 -13.63 9.97 17.97
CA LEU A 361 -14.54 10.93 17.36
C LEU A 361 -15.57 10.21 16.50
N ARG A 362 -16.71 10.85 16.26
CA ARG A 362 -17.82 10.34 15.44
C ARG A 362 -18.38 11.41 14.53
N SER A 363 -18.80 11.02 13.34
CA SER A 363 -19.44 11.86 12.34
C SER A 363 -20.69 11.17 11.78
N PHE A 364 -21.83 11.87 11.80
CA PHE A 364 -23.07 11.41 11.15
C PHE A 364 -23.20 11.88 9.70
N ASN A 365 -22.29 12.74 9.23
CA ASN A 365 -22.32 13.36 7.91
C ASN A 365 -21.10 12.95 7.08
N ASN A 366 -20.73 11.67 7.16
CA ASN A 366 -19.65 11.06 6.38
C ASN A 366 -18.30 11.80 6.46
N GLY A 367 -17.94 12.28 7.65
CA GLY A 367 -16.66 12.93 7.93
C GLY A 367 -16.60 14.43 7.68
N VAL A 368 -17.72 15.11 7.34
CA VAL A 368 -17.76 16.57 7.19
C VAL A 368 -17.56 17.29 8.53
N SER A 369 -18.13 16.78 9.61
CA SER A 369 -17.89 17.25 10.98
C SER A 369 -17.84 16.09 11.97
N PHE A 370 -17.04 16.24 13.02
CA PHE A 370 -16.83 15.20 14.04
C PHE A 370 -17.15 15.72 15.45
N ASP A 371 -17.95 14.96 16.19
CA ASP A 371 -18.12 15.09 17.63
C ASP A 371 -17.05 14.28 18.35
N THR A 372 -16.50 14.80 19.45
CA THR A 372 -15.57 14.03 20.30
C THR A 372 -16.37 13.17 21.27
N LEU A 373 -16.28 11.85 21.14
CA LEU A 373 -16.91 10.89 22.06
C LEU A 373 -16.06 10.67 23.29
N LEU A 374 -14.75 10.49 23.10
CA LEU A 374 -13.79 10.30 24.18
C LEU A 374 -12.51 11.07 23.84
N SER A 375 -11.90 11.69 24.85
CA SER A 375 -10.72 12.53 24.69
C SER A 375 -9.63 12.07 25.64
N HIS A 376 -8.38 12.12 25.18
CA HIS A 376 -7.20 11.89 26.01
C HIS A 376 -7.14 10.49 26.64
N VAL A 377 -7.60 9.49 25.90
CA VAL A 377 -7.62 8.11 26.35
C VAL A 377 -6.20 7.56 26.39
N ILE A 378 -5.74 7.17 27.59
CA ILE A 378 -4.43 6.55 27.77
C ILE A 378 -4.43 5.15 27.16
N LEU A 379 -3.37 4.82 26.41
CA LEU A 379 -3.07 3.46 25.95
C LEU A 379 -2.93 2.52 27.16
N ALA A 380 -3.95 1.70 27.38
CA ALA A 380 -3.98 0.63 28.36
C ALA A 380 -4.57 -0.62 27.67
N ASP A 381 -4.29 -1.82 28.15
CA ASP A 381 -4.85 -3.08 27.61
C ASP A 381 -6.38 -3.22 27.82
N THR A 382 -7.10 -2.12 28.02
CA THR A 382 -8.55 -2.06 28.25
C THR A 382 -9.24 -1.36 27.07
N GLY A 383 -10.32 -1.95 26.55
CA GLY A 383 -11.14 -1.29 25.52
C GLY A 383 -11.90 -0.07 26.07
N ARG A 384 -12.48 0.74 25.19
CA ARG A 384 -13.37 1.86 25.55
C ARG A 384 -14.72 1.70 24.90
N GLU A 385 -15.78 1.93 25.65
CA GLU A 385 -17.14 1.81 25.13
C GLU A 385 -17.60 3.11 24.46
N ALA A 386 -18.16 2.99 23.26
CA ALA A 386 -18.73 4.10 22.50
C ALA A 386 -19.79 3.54 21.53
N ASP A 387 -21.01 4.09 21.57
CA ASP A 387 -22.11 3.77 20.64
C ASP A 387 -22.35 2.26 20.42
N GLY A 388 -22.48 1.52 21.53
CA GLY A 388 -22.70 0.07 21.45
C GLY A 388 -21.47 -0.73 21.04
N MET A 389 -20.30 -0.10 20.88
CA MET A 389 -19.04 -0.76 20.56
C MET A 389 -18.04 -0.71 21.72
N ILE A 390 -17.12 -1.68 21.76
CA ILE A 390 -15.85 -1.60 22.45
C ILE A 390 -14.76 -1.29 21.42
N ILE A 391 -14.08 -0.17 21.57
CA ILE A 391 -12.94 0.23 20.75
C ILE A 391 -11.67 -0.03 21.56
N ARG A 392 -10.84 -0.97 21.12
CA ARG A 392 -9.55 -1.29 21.75
C ARG A 392 -8.39 -0.76 20.93
N VAL A 393 -7.39 -0.22 21.61
CA VAL A 393 -6.17 0.31 20.99
C VAL A 393 -4.97 -0.30 21.71
N ASN A 394 -4.13 -1.06 21.01
CA ASN A 394 -3.05 -1.86 21.61
C ASN A 394 -1.71 -1.78 20.85
N ARG A 395 -0.60 -2.09 21.55
CA ARG A 395 0.76 -2.29 20.97
C ARG A 395 0.97 -3.73 20.42
N ILE A 396 1.44 -3.87 19.19
CA ILE A 396 1.73 -5.04 18.37
C ILE A 396 3.26 -5.26 18.40
N LYS A 397 3.72 -6.21 19.21
CA LYS A 397 5.17 -6.49 19.32
C LYS A 397 5.72 -7.05 18.00
N SER A 398 6.95 -6.67 17.67
CA SER A 398 7.57 -6.64 16.34
C SER A 398 7.88 -7.97 15.63
N ASN A 399 7.22 -9.08 15.95
CA ASN A 399 7.40 -10.36 15.24
C ASN A 399 6.21 -11.31 15.40
N ILE A 400 5.00 -10.77 15.63
CA ILE A 400 3.95 -11.60 16.20
C ILE A 400 2.56 -11.17 15.69
N GLY A 401 1.83 -12.12 15.09
CA GLY A 401 0.40 -12.24 15.39
C GLY A 401 0.31 -12.85 16.79
N VAL A 402 0.18 -12.01 17.84
CA VAL A 402 0.20 -12.50 19.23
C VAL A 402 -1.17 -13.05 19.62
N ILE A 403 -1.20 -14.30 20.10
CA ILE A 403 -1.72 -14.57 21.46
C ILE A 403 -0.65 -15.41 22.17
N LYS A 404 -0.28 -15.06 23.41
CA LYS A 404 0.64 -15.85 24.26
C LYS A 404 0.01 -16.08 25.63
N ASP A 405 0.10 -17.33 26.11
CA ASP A 405 -0.14 -17.81 27.50
C ASP A 405 1.13 -18.58 27.90
N PRO A 406 1.77 -18.39 29.08
CA PRO A 406 1.63 -19.39 30.17
C PRO A 406 2.03 -18.92 31.60
N THR A 407 1.24 -19.17 32.65
CA THR A 407 1.63 -19.18 34.10
C THR A 407 1.57 -17.89 34.96
N ARG A 408 0.67 -16.91 34.74
CA ARG A 408 0.48 -15.77 35.68
C ARG A 408 -0.97 -15.45 36.05
N SER A 409 -1.14 -14.75 37.19
CA SER A 409 -2.29 -14.75 38.10
C SER A 409 -3.50 -13.87 37.72
N ILE A 410 -4.65 -14.37 38.14
CA ILE A 410 -6.02 -13.86 38.43
C ILE A 410 -6.66 -12.64 37.73
N ASP A 411 -5.93 -11.73 37.07
CA ASP A 411 -6.55 -10.58 36.37
C ASP A 411 -6.67 -10.79 34.84
N SER A 412 -6.64 -12.04 34.36
CA SER A 412 -6.77 -12.37 32.95
C SER A 412 -8.23 -12.51 32.52
N ILE A 413 -8.84 -11.41 32.05
CA ILE A 413 -10.02 -11.48 31.18
C ILE A 413 -9.50 -11.38 29.74
N GLU A 414 -9.25 -12.54 29.13
CA GLU A 414 -8.79 -12.67 27.75
C GLU A 414 -9.76 -12.03 26.76
N THR A 415 -9.18 -11.34 25.78
CA THR A 415 -9.82 -10.83 24.57
C THR A 415 -10.61 -11.90 23.82
N ARG A 416 -11.92 -11.71 23.77
CA ARG A 416 -12.81 -12.40 22.86
C ARG A 416 -13.06 -11.51 21.63
N LEU A 417 -12.92 -12.12 20.43
CA LEU A 417 -13.54 -11.75 19.13
C LEU A 417 -12.87 -10.53 18.41
N TYR A 418 -12.60 -10.46 17.08
CA TYR A 418 -12.89 -11.26 15.89
C TYR A 418 -11.69 -11.19 14.90
N GLY A 419 -11.08 -12.33 14.56
CA GLY A 419 -10.36 -12.53 13.29
C GLY A 419 -11.13 -13.45 12.33
N TRP A 420 -12.31 -13.86 12.77
CA TRP A 420 -13.23 -14.82 12.19
C TRP A 420 -14.57 -14.64 12.92
N GLU A 421 -15.68 -14.95 12.27
CA GLU A 421 -17.03 -14.98 12.86
C GLU A 421 -17.61 -16.36 12.60
N TYR A 422 -18.21 -16.98 13.62
CA TYR A 422 -18.87 -18.26 13.47
C TYR A 422 -20.32 -18.08 13.88
N SER A 423 -21.24 -18.41 12.97
CA SER A 423 -22.69 -18.34 13.17
C SER A 423 -23.25 -19.76 13.26
N PRO A 424 -23.20 -20.41 14.44
CA PRO A 424 -23.73 -21.75 14.62
C PRO A 424 -25.25 -21.73 14.83
N VAL A 425 -25.95 -22.74 14.32
CA VAL A 425 -27.41 -22.86 14.47
C VAL A 425 -27.82 -23.25 15.90
N GLN A 426 -27.00 -24.03 16.64
CA GLN A 426 -27.39 -24.57 17.96
C GLN A 426 -26.32 -24.57 19.07
N ASN A 427 -25.04 -24.34 18.76
CA ASN A 427 -23.93 -23.97 19.69
C ASN A 427 -22.56 -24.16 19.00
N CYS A 428 -21.51 -23.50 19.51
CA CYS A 428 -20.16 -23.57 18.93
C CYS A 428 -19.41 -24.85 19.35
N ASN A 429 -19.37 -25.86 18.48
CA ASN A 429 -18.71 -27.16 18.73
C ASN A 429 -17.22 -27.22 18.35
N LEU A 430 -16.72 -26.21 17.63
CA LEU A 430 -15.34 -26.14 17.16
C LEU A 430 -14.49 -25.23 18.06
N GLU A 431 -13.23 -25.60 18.23
CA GLU A 431 -12.16 -24.80 18.84
C GLU A 431 -10.83 -24.99 18.11
N GLY A 432 -9.78 -24.32 18.58
CA GLY A 432 -8.43 -24.45 18.04
C GLY A 432 -7.67 -25.65 18.60
N SER A 433 -6.89 -26.33 17.75
CA SER A 433 -5.92 -27.33 18.22
C SER A 433 -4.88 -26.74 19.19
N LYS A 434 -4.45 -27.55 20.17
CA LYS A 434 -3.49 -27.18 21.21
C LYS A 434 -2.03 -27.43 20.79
N TYR A 435 -1.77 -28.44 19.95
CA TYR A 435 -0.43 -28.84 19.51
C TYR A 435 -0.43 -29.28 18.04
N LEU A 436 0.73 -29.20 17.37
CA LEU A 436 1.00 -29.99 16.18
C LEU A 436 2.04 -31.00 16.58
N HIS A 437 1.67 -32.27 16.51
CA HIS A 437 2.56 -33.42 16.42
C HIS A 437 3.70 -33.51 17.46
N GLY A 438 3.61 -34.49 18.38
CA GLY A 438 4.80 -35.11 18.97
C GLY A 438 5.56 -34.34 20.07
N GLY A 439 4.86 -33.74 21.03
CA GLY A 439 5.41 -33.49 22.37
C GLY A 439 6.49 -32.40 22.53
N GLN A 440 6.89 -31.71 21.46
CA GLN A 440 7.77 -30.53 21.56
C GLN A 440 6.91 -29.26 21.54
N SER A 441 6.99 -28.45 22.59
CA SER A 441 6.16 -27.27 22.82
C SER A 441 6.37 -26.18 21.77
N ARG A 442 5.57 -26.20 20.70
CA ARG A 442 5.40 -25.05 19.80
C ARG A 442 3.92 -24.64 19.81
N PRO A 443 3.53 -23.63 20.62
CA PRO A 443 2.13 -23.24 20.75
C PRO A 443 1.62 -22.59 19.47
N TRP A 444 0.45 -23.03 18.99
CA TRP A 444 -0.29 -22.38 17.91
C TRP A 444 -0.82 -21.02 18.35
N GLN A 445 -1.00 -20.14 17.37
CA GLN A 445 -1.68 -18.86 17.56
C GLN A 445 -3.15 -19.14 17.92
N SER A 446 -3.55 -18.75 19.13
CA SER A 446 -4.91 -18.82 19.71
C SER A 446 -5.50 -20.21 20.00
N LYS A 447 -5.82 -20.47 21.28
CA LYS A 447 -6.64 -21.61 21.74
C LYS A 447 -8.08 -21.59 21.16
N SER A 448 -8.55 -20.47 20.60
CA SER A 448 -9.96 -20.30 20.23
C SER A 448 -10.34 -21.01 18.94
N MET A 449 -9.52 -20.92 17.87
CA MET A 449 -9.80 -21.56 16.56
C MET A 449 -8.53 -21.99 15.78
N SER A 450 -7.30 -21.72 16.26
CA SER A 450 -6.05 -22.11 15.57
C SER A 450 -5.99 -21.76 14.08
N LEU A 451 -6.40 -20.53 13.72
CA LEU A 451 -6.23 -19.95 12.39
C LEU A 451 -4.90 -19.22 12.27
N SER A 452 -4.26 -19.36 11.11
CA SER A 452 -3.07 -18.60 10.74
C SER A 452 -3.03 -18.25 9.27
N TYR A 453 -2.34 -17.16 8.94
CA TYR A 453 -1.90 -16.86 7.58
C TYR A 453 -0.51 -17.52 7.33
N PRO A 454 -0.23 -18.06 6.13
CA PRO A 454 1.07 -18.64 5.80
C PRO A 454 2.12 -17.54 5.63
N SER A 455 2.77 -17.18 6.73
CA SER A 455 3.95 -16.32 6.71
C SER A 455 5.23 -17.16 6.52
N THR A 456 6.21 -16.61 5.81
CA THR A 456 7.53 -17.21 5.68
C THR A 456 8.24 -17.19 7.03
N GLY A 457 8.01 -18.22 7.84
CA GLY A 457 8.56 -18.35 9.18
C GLY A 457 7.95 -19.51 9.96
N THR A 458 8.66 -20.63 9.99
CA THR A 458 8.69 -21.71 11.01
C THR A 458 7.41 -22.39 11.52
N TYR A 459 6.20 -21.99 11.12
CA TYR A 459 4.98 -22.40 11.85
C TYR A 459 3.82 -22.94 11.03
N THR A 460 3.90 -23.08 9.70
CA THR A 460 3.03 -24.00 8.91
C THR A 460 3.80 -24.73 7.81
N ASN A 461 5.10 -24.49 7.72
CA ASN A 461 6.03 -25.06 6.72
C ASN A 461 5.56 -24.93 5.26
N ILE A 462 4.67 -24.00 4.93
CA ILE A 462 4.23 -23.70 3.55
C ILE A 462 4.27 -22.18 3.35
N SER A 463 4.96 -21.75 2.31
CA SER A 463 5.03 -20.36 1.90
C SER A 463 3.87 -20.02 0.98
N SER A 464 3.12 -18.95 1.26
CA SER A 464 2.11 -18.46 0.31
C SER A 464 2.74 -17.55 -0.76
N LYS A 465 2.27 -17.66 -2.00
CA LYS A 465 2.56 -16.65 -3.06
C LYS A 465 1.69 -15.40 -2.93
N LEU A 466 0.57 -15.47 -2.20
CA LEU A 466 -0.29 -14.32 -1.93
C LEU A 466 0.38 -13.42 -0.89
N LYS A 467 0.11 -12.12 -0.96
CA LYS A 467 0.51 -11.13 0.03
C LYS A 467 -0.68 -10.76 0.93
N PRO A 468 -0.44 -10.24 2.15
CA PRO A 468 -1.54 -9.95 3.09
C PRO A 468 -2.65 -9.03 2.55
N TYR A 469 -2.32 -8.09 1.66
CA TYR A 469 -3.31 -7.19 1.03
C TYR A 469 -4.10 -7.84 -0.11
N GLU A 470 -3.68 -9.02 -0.57
CA GLU A 470 -4.38 -9.85 -1.56
C GLU A 470 -5.36 -10.81 -0.89
N LEU A 471 -5.37 -10.87 0.46
CA LEU A 471 -6.36 -11.63 1.21
C LEU A 471 -7.75 -11.01 1.07
N ARG A 472 -8.74 -11.89 1.12
CA ARG A 472 -10.16 -11.58 0.93
C ARG A 472 -10.96 -12.32 2.00
N LYS A 473 -12.14 -11.79 2.35
CA LYS A 473 -13.03 -12.45 3.32
C LYS A 473 -13.42 -13.80 2.76
N VAL A 474 -13.34 -14.82 3.60
CA VAL A 474 -13.70 -16.19 3.25
C VAL A 474 -14.88 -16.62 4.10
N LYS A 475 -15.80 -17.38 3.52
CA LYS A 475 -16.92 -18.03 4.19
C LYS A 475 -16.84 -19.53 3.97
N ILE A 476 -16.89 -20.31 5.03
CA ILE A 476 -17.05 -21.76 5.01
C ILE A 476 -18.49 -22.06 5.40
N VAL A 477 -19.22 -22.76 4.55
CA VAL A 477 -20.59 -23.19 4.82
C VAL A 477 -20.59 -24.70 5.01
N PHE A 478 -21.00 -25.17 6.18
CA PHE A 478 -21.07 -26.59 6.47
C PHE A 478 -22.34 -27.19 5.87
N THR A 479 -22.18 -28.10 4.91
CA THR A 479 -23.29 -28.68 4.13
C THR A 479 -23.56 -30.13 4.48
N GLY A 480 -22.63 -30.80 5.17
CA GLY A 480 -22.65 -32.24 5.41
C GLY A 480 -21.87 -33.04 4.36
N TYR A 481 -21.58 -34.29 4.71
CA TYR A 481 -20.99 -35.25 3.77
C TYR A 481 -22.00 -35.61 2.66
N GLY A 482 -21.51 -35.72 1.42
CA GLY A 482 -22.33 -35.97 0.22
C GLY A 482 -22.72 -34.71 -0.55
N THR A 483 -22.73 -33.53 0.09
CA THR A 483 -23.18 -32.25 -0.52
C THR A 483 -22.10 -31.17 -0.58
N GLY A 484 -20.96 -31.38 0.08
CA GLY A 484 -19.83 -30.44 0.10
C GLY A 484 -18.92 -30.55 -1.12
N GLN A 485 -17.82 -29.80 -1.11
CA GLN A 485 -16.92 -29.68 -2.26
C GLN A 485 -15.83 -30.75 -2.31
N MET A 486 -15.21 -30.94 -3.48
CA MET A 486 -13.97 -31.73 -3.58
C MET A 486 -12.80 -30.92 -3.04
N ALA A 487 -11.96 -31.53 -2.22
CA ALA A 487 -10.75 -30.95 -1.65
C ALA A 487 -9.54 -31.83 -1.95
N TYR A 488 -8.37 -31.22 -2.10
CA TYR A 488 -7.12 -31.96 -2.24
C TYR A 488 -6.76 -32.61 -0.91
N ARG A 489 -6.55 -33.92 -0.91
CA ARG A 489 -6.07 -34.64 0.27
C ARG A 489 -4.56 -34.81 0.19
N TYR A 490 -3.88 -34.39 1.25
CA TYR A 490 -2.45 -34.61 1.42
C TYR A 490 -2.22 -35.50 2.65
N LEU A 491 -1.28 -36.43 2.55
CA LEU A 491 -0.80 -37.21 3.69
C LEU A 491 0.46 -36.59 4.27
N ALA A 492 0.48 -36.43 5.58
CA ALA A 492 1.67 -36.00 6.28
C ALA A 492 2.72 -37.10 6.33
N ASN A 493 3.96 -36.78 5.95
CA ASN A 493 5.10 -37.70 6.08
C ASN A 493 6.11 -37.17 7.10
N THR A 494 6.37 -37.94 8.15
CA THR A 494 7.41 -37.68 9.15
C THR A 494 8.72 -38.38 8.73
N PRO A 495 9.89 -37.71 8.83
CA PRO A 495 10.19 -36.48 9.58
C PRO A 495 10.34 -35.22 8.70
N GLY A 496 9.88 -35.24 7.45
CA GLY A 496 10.27 -34.26 6.43
C GLY A 496 9.51 -32.94 6.35
N ASN A 497 8.43 -32.74 7.13
CA ASN A 497 7.50 -31.61 6.94
C ASN A 497 7.07 -31.46 5.47
N TYR A 498 6.78 -32.60 4.85
CA TYR A 498 6.41 -32.75 3.45
C TYR A 498 5.05 -33.43 3.40
N TYR A 499 4.09 -32.83 2.68
CA TYR A 499 2.77 -33.40 2.56
C TYR A 499 2.52 -33.91 1.14
N VAL A 500 2.34 -35.23 1.02
CA VAL A 500 2.25 -35.95 -0.26
C VAL A 500 0.81 -35.89 -0.76
N TYR A 501 0.58 -35.37 -1.96
CA TYR A 501 -0.76 -35.43 -2.57
C TYR A 501 -1.20 -36.88 -2.76
N GLN A 502 -2.46 -37.20 -2.43
CA GLN A 502 -3.03 -38.53 -2.63
C GLN A 502 -4.10 -38.50 -3.72
N ASP A 503 -5.20 -37.82 -3.44
CA ASP A 503 -6.40 -37.81 -4.24
C ASP A 503 -7.26 -36.58 -3.92
N MET A 504 -8.33 -36.36 -4.69
CA MET A 504 -9.39 -35.43 -4.30
C MET A 504 -10.43 -36.19 -3.48
N LYS A 505 -10.83 -35.65 -2.33
CA LYS A 505 -11.87 -36.21 -1.45
C LYS A 505 -12.95 -35.18 -1.17
N GLN A 506 -14.18 -35.64 -0.99
CA GLN A 506 -15.27 -34.75 -0.62
C GLN A 506 -15.15 -34.33 0.84
N VAL A 507 -15.21 -33.03 1.10
CA VAL A 507 -15.27 -32.46 2.45
C VAL A 507 -16.70 -32.04 2.78
N PRO A 508 -17.08 -31.93 4.07
CA PRO A 508 -18.47 -31.66 4.45
C PRO A 508 -18.88 -30.17 4.41
N PHE A 509 -18.13 -29.35 3.69
CA PHE A 509 -18.36 -27.92 3.60
C PHE A 509 -18.01 -27.39 2.22
N LYS A 510 -18.41 -26.15 1.96
CA LYS A 510 -18.02 -25.37 0.79
C LYS A 510 -17.32 -24.09 1.24
N VAL A 511 -16.31 -23.67 0.49
CA VAL A 511 -15.51 -22.47 0.80
C VAL A 511 -15.75 -21.43 -0.27
N TYR A 512 -16.06 -20.21 0.15
CA TYR A 512 -16.39 -19.09 -0.71
C TYR A 512 -15.54 -17.88 -0.37
N GLU A 513 -15.13 -17.13 -1.37
CA GLU A 513 -14.73 -15.74 -1.20
C GLU A 513 -15.98 -14.86 -1.11
N VAL A 514 -15.95 -13.92 -0.18
CA VAL A 514 -16.98 -12.91 0.02
C VAL A 514 -16.35 -11.55 -0.33
N ASP A 515 -16.70 -11.00 -1.48
CA ASP A 515 -16.32 -9.63 -1.83
C ASP A 515 -17.37 -8.66 -1.24
N GLY A 516 -16.91 -7.61 -0.57
CA GLY A 516 -17.77 -6.56 -0.04
C GLY A 516 -18.21 -5.53 -1.10
N THR A 517 -17.67 -5.62 -2.32
CA THR A 517 -17.86 -4.63 -3.38
C THR A 517 -18.38 -5.20 -4.70
N ASP A 518 -18.42 -6.52 -4.85
CA ASP A 518 -18.74 -7.15 -6.13
C ASP A 518 -20.24 -7.50 -6.17
N ALA A 519 -20.97 -6.84 -7.07
CA ALA A 519 -22.38 -7.07 -7.34
C ALA A 519 -22.62 -8.37 -8.16
N THR A 520 -21.81 -9.41 -7.93
CA THR A 520 -21.91 -10.68 -8.65
C THR A 520 -22.88 -11.65 -7.95
N PRO A 521 -23.81 -12.28 -8.69
CA PRO A 521 -24.93 -13.04 -8.13
C PRO A 521 -24.56 -14.41 -7.50
N ALA A 522 -23.26 -14.77 -7.44
CA ALA A 522 -22.80 -15.98 -6.76
C ALA A 522 -21.40 -15.74 -6.17
N PRO A 523 -21.20 -15.94 -4.84
CA PRO A 523 -19.89 -15.78 -4.24
C PRO A 523 -18.90 -16.78 -4.85
N ARG A 524 -17.69 -16.32 -5.16
CA ARG A 524 -16.67 -17.11 -5.86
C ARG A 524 -16.23 -18.28 -4.98
N GLN A 525 -16.54 -19.50 -5.39
CA GLN A 525 -16.12 -20.70 -4.65
C GLN A 525 -14.60 -20.93 -4.79
N LEU A 526 -13.94 -21.32 -3.69
CA LEU A 526 -12.49 -21.47 -3.59
C LEU A 526 -12.07 -22.94 -3.48
N ASN A 527 -10.89 -23.27 -4.02
CA ASN A 527 -10.27 -24.57 -3.73
C ASN A 527 -9.81 -24.64 -2.26
N CYS A 528 -9.84 -25.85 -1.71
CA CYS A 528 -9.28 -26.13 -0.40
C CYS A 528 -8.54 -27.48 -0.41
N ALA A 529 -7.69 -27.68 0.59
CA ALA A 529 -7.01 -28.94 0.83
C ALA A 529 -7.06 -29.29 2.30
N PHE A 530 -7.10 -30.57 2.64
CA PHE A 530 -6.87 -30.99 4.00
C PHE A 530 -5.66 -31.91 4.11
N LEU A 531 -4.97 -31.77 5.24
CA LEU A 531 -3.85 -32.59 5.62
C LEU A 531 -4.31 -33.63 6.63
N GLU A 532 -4.09 -34.89 6.32
CA GLU A 532 -4.37 -36.03 7.18
C GLU A 532 -3.04 -36.66 7.66
N PHE A 533 -2.98 -37.06 8.93
CA PHE A 533 -1.77 -37.64 9.53
C PHE A 533 -1.83 -39.18 9.64
N PRO A 534 -0.69 -39.90 9.48
CA PRO A 534 -0.61 -41.36 9.66
C PRO A 534 -0.92 -41.85 11.09
N ALA A 535 -1.09 -43.18 11.22
CA ALA A 535 -1.73 -43.87 12.33
C ALA A 535 -0.95 -44.02 13.65
N ASP A 536 0.21 -43.36 13.82
CA ASP A 536 1.11 -43.51 14.97
C ASP A 536 0.53 -43.00 16.32
N GLN A 537 -0.76 -42.63 16.36
CA GLN A 537 -1.55 -42.31 17.56
C GLN A 537 -3.03 -42.80 17.47
N GLY A 538 -3.28 -43.98 16.88
CA GLY A 538 -4.52 -44.75 17.14
C GLY A 538 -5.74 -44.48 16.25
N GLY A 539 -5.57 -43.95 15.03
CA GLY A 539 -6.61 -43.90 14.00
C GLY A 539 -6.03 -44.23 12.63
N THR A 540 -6.75 -44.99 11.79
CA THR A 540 -6.31 -45.28 10.41
C THR A 540 -6.70 -44.11 9.52
N PRO A 541 -5.81 -43.56 8.67
CA PRO A 541 -6.19 -42.59 7.65
C PRO A 541 -7.37 -43.12 6.83
N ASP A 542 -8.54 -42.52 6.96
CA ASP A 542 -9.79 -42.94 6.32
C ASP A 542 -10.16 -42.05 5.14
N GLY A 543 -9.36 -41.02 4.88
CA GLY A 543 -9.50 -40.09 3.77
C GLY A 543 -10.64 -39.10 3.94
N LYS A 544 -11.05 -38.83 5.18
CA LYS A 544 -12.06 -37.85 5.51
C LYS A 544 -11.47 -36.70 6.32
N TRP A 545 -12.19 -35.59 6.33
CA TRP A 545 -11.88 -34.46 7.20
C TRP A 545 -12.75 -34.57 8.46
N GLU A 546 -12.22 -35.14 9.54
CA GLU A 546 -12.97 -35.41 10.77
C GLU A 546 -12.19 -34.94 12.01
N PRO A 547 -12.18 -33.61 12.28
CA PRO A 547 -11.52 -33.08 13.46
C PRO A 547 -11.98 -33.80 14.74
N ALA A 548 -11.04 -34.26 15.56
CA ALA A 548 -11.33 -35.00 16.78
C ALA A 548 -11.46 -34.10 18.02
N ALA A 549 -12.12 -34.63 19.06
CA ALA A 549 -12.19 -34.01 20.39
C ALA A 549 -11.02 -34.40 21.32
N ASP A 550 -10.01 -35.12 20.79
CA ASP A 550 -8.90 -35.65 21.60
C ASP A 550 -7.97 -34.54 22.14
N SER A 551 -7.15 -34.90 23.12
CA SER A 551 -6.27 -33.94 23.83
C SER A 551 -5.17 -33.35 22.94
N LEU A 552 -4.90 -33.96 21.78
CA LEU A 552 -3.91 -33.51 20.82
C LEU A 552 -4.53 -32.43 19.92
N GLY A 553 -5.73 -32.67 19.38
CA GLY A 553 -6.40 -31.80 18.42
C GLY A 553 -5.59 -31.64 17.12
N GLY A 554 -6.25 -31.30 16.00
CA GLY A 554 -5.54 -30.91 14.78
C GLY A 554 -4.94 -32.05 13.94
N LYS A 555 -5.60 -33.22 13.94
CA LYS A 555 -5.31 -34.31 12.99
C LYS A 555 -5.72 -33.98 11.54
N ASP A 556 -6.56 -32.96 11.35
CA ASP A 556 -7.02 -32.51 10.04
C ASP A 556 -6.85 -31.00 9.88
N ILE A 557 -5.78 -30.60 9.18
CA ILE A 557 -5.52 -29.17 8.90
C ILE A 557 -6.17 -28.80 7.58
N LEU A 558 -7.00 -27.76 7.58
CA LEU A 558 -7.59 -27.18 6.38
C LEU A 558 -6.74 -26.04 5.83
N TYR A 559 -6.42 -26.12 4.55
CA TYR A 559 -5.81 -25.06 3.75
C TYR A 559 -6.86 -24.50 2.79
N ILE A 560 -6.95 -23.17 2.71
CA ILE A 560 -7.84 -22.47 1.79
C ILE A 560 -6.98 -21.78 0.75
N PHE A 561 -7.25 -22.01 -0.53
CA PHE A 561 -6.50 -21.44 -1.64
C PHE A 561 -7.22 -20.25 -2.28
N GLY A 562 -6.46 -19.32 -2.86
CA GLY A 562 -7.01 -18.17 -3.60
C GLY A 562 -7.52 -18.49 -5.00
N SER A 563 -7.35 -19.72 -5.49
CA SER A 563 -7.85 -20.15 -6.80
C SER A 563 -9.33 -20.51 -6.80
N ASN A 564 -9.98 -20.36 -7.97
CA ASN A 564 -11.34 -20.81 -8.21
C ASN A 564 -11.50 -22.33 -7.99
N TYR A 565 -12.60 -22.71 -7.35
CA TYR A 565 -12.96 -24.11 -7.16
C TYR A 565 -13.07 -24.88 -8.48
N SER A 566 -12.54 -26.10 -8.48
CA SER A 566 -12.75 -27.10 -9.53
C SER A 566 -12.99 -28.47 -8.89
N SER A 567 -13.98 -29.21 -9.40
CA SER A 567 -14.20 -30.62 -9.02
C SER A 567 -13.13 -31.56 -9.60
N ASN A 568 -12.41 -31.10 -10.63
CA ASN A 568 -11.28 -31.81 -11.22
C ASN A 568 -9.97 -31.34 -10.61
N ALA A 569 -9.05 -32.29 -10.38
CA ALA A 569 -7.75 -31.99 -9.81
C ALA A 569 -6.89 -31.17 -10.79
N ASP A 570 -6.30 -30.08 -10.31
CA ASP A 570 -5.38 -29.23 -11.08
C ASP A 570 -3.92 -29.62 -10.79
N THR A 571 -3.15 -29.83 -11.86
CA THR A 571 -1.72 -30.12 -11.84
C THR A 571 -0.90 -29.12 -11.02
N ALA A 572 -1.32 -27.86 -10.92
CA ALA A 572 -0.68 -26.83 -10.12
C ALA A 572 -0.68 -27.17 -8.61
N TYR A 573 -1.65 -27.97 -8.14
CA TYR A 573 -1.77 -28.44 -6.76
C TYR A 573 -1.33 -29.90 -6.61
N THR A 574 -1.62 -30.76 -7.59
CA THR A 574 -1.30 -32.21 -7.47
C THR A 574 0.15 -32.54 -7.73
N GLN A 575 0.87 -31.80 -8.58
CA GLN A 575 2.31 -31.98 -8.78
C GLN A 575 3.13 -31.30 -7.67
N LYS A 576 2.53 -30.30 -7.00
CA LYS A 576 3.13 -29.62 -5.87
C LYS A 576 2.68 -30.27 -4.58
N ASN A 577 3.45 -31.24 -4.12
CA ASN A 577 3.41 -31.62 -2.71
C ASN A 577 3.53 -30.34 -1.85
N LEU A 578 2.76 -30.25 -0.78
CA LEU A 578 2.82 -29.07 0.08
C LEU A 578 4.13 -29.14 0.87
N ILE A 579 5.11 -28.35 0.43
CA ILE A 579 6.48 -28.30 0.97
C ILE A 579 6.90 -26.86 1.25
N ILE A 580 7.92 -26.69 2.10
CA ILE A 580 8.44 -25.37 2.54
C ILE A 580 8.74 -24.42 1.36
N THR A 581 9.16 -24.97 0.21
CA THR A 581 9.57 -24.24 -0.98
C THR A 581 8.49 -24.07 -2.04
N SER A 582 7.32 -24.69 -1.89
CA SER A 582 6.26 -24.59 -2.90
C SER A 582 5.50 -23.27 -2.76
N LEU A 583 5.66 -22.37 -3.72
CA LEU A 583 4.86 -21.15 -3.85
C LEU A 583 3.45 -21.51 -4.37
N ILE A 584 2.49 -21.55 -3.44
CA ILE A 584 1.06 -21.86 -3.67
C ILE A 584 0.22 -20.71 -3.10
N ASP A 585 -0.96 -20.43 -3.66
CA ASP A 585 -1.88 -19.36 -3.22
C ASP A 585 -2.65 -19.71 -1.95
N VAL A 586 -1.96 -20.05 -0.87
CA VAL A 586 -2.64 -20.32 0.40
C VAL A 586 -3.12 -18.99 1.01
N MET A 587 -4.42 -18.82 1.21
CA MET A 587 -5.02 -17.67 1.89
C MET A 587 -5.03 -17.86 3.41
N TYR A 588 -5.53 -19.00 3.88
CA TYR A 588 -5.71 -19.30 5.30
C TYR A 588 -5.38 -20.76 5.61
N VAL A 589 -4.89 -20.99 6.83
CA VAL A 589 -4.67 -22.32 7.40
C VAL A 589 -5.45 -22.42 8.70
N TRP A 590 -6.25 -23.47 8.84
CA TRP A 590 -7.10 -23.71 10.00
C TRP A 590 -6.88 -25.12 10.56
N SER A 591 -6.47 -25.21 11.83
CA SER A 591 -6.34 -26.48 12.56
C SER A 591 -7.52 -26.68 13.50
N ALA A 592 -8.61 -27.23 12.95
CA ALA A 592 -9.85 -27.44 13.68
C ALA A 592 -9.71 -28.52 14.77
N LYS A 593 -10.46 -28.34 15.86
CA LYS A 593 -10.62 -29.32 16.93
C LYS A 593 -12.06 -29.28 17.46
N LEU A 594 -12.60 -30.42 17.88
CA LEU A 594 -13.88 -30.44 18.58
C LEU A 594 -13.74 -30.18 20.08
N LYS A 595 -14.68 -29.44 20.66
CA LYS A 595 -14.77 -29.24 22.10
C LYS A 595 -15.19 -30.50 22.86
N SER A 596 -16.02 -31.33 22.24
CA SER A 596 -16.53 -32.58 22.80
C SER A 596 -16.85 -33.59 21.69
N THR A 597 -16.90 -34.87 22.02
CA THR A 597 -17.32 -35.92 21.08
C THR A 597 -18.76 -35.68 20.62
N GLY A 598 -19.01 -35.72 19.30
CA GLY A 598 -20.31 -35.43 18.70
C GLY A 598 -20.20 -34.95 17.26
N SER A 599 -21.32 -34.46 16.69
CA SER A 599 -21.35 -33.90 15.33
C SER A 599 -20.45 -32.67 15.21
N ILE A 600 -19.62 -32.65 14.16
CA ILE A 600 -18.57 -31.65 13.94
C ILE A 600 -19.16 -30.24 13.74
N TYR A 601 -20.33 -30.17 13.12
CA TYR A 601 -21.07 -28.97 12.72
C TYR A 601 -22.57 -29.31 12.60
N ASN A 602 -23.42 -28.30 12.55
CA ASN A 602 -24.79 -28.44 12.05
C ASN A 602 -24.84 -28.04 10.57
N MET A 603 -25.82 -28.59 9.84
CA MET A 603 -26.07 -28.16 8.46
C MET A 603 -26.40 -26.66 8.45
N ASN A 604 -25.77 -25.93 7.54
CA ASN A 604 -25.83 -24.47 7.37
C ASN A 604 -25.12 -23.64 8.44
N ASP A 605 -24.32 -24.26 9.32
CA ASP A 605 -23.37 -23.47 10.11
C ASP A 605 -22.44 -22.70 9.16
N GLU A 606 -22.22 -21.41 9.46
CA GLU A 606 -21.36 -20.55 8.65
C GLU A 606 -20.16 -20.07 9.46
N PHE A 607 -18.97 -20.20 8.88
CA PHE A 607 -17.72 -19.72 9.43
C PHE A 607 -17.05 -18.72 8.50
N TYR A 608 -17.03 -17.46 8.91
CA TYR A 608 -16.36 -16.38 8.22
C TYR A 608 -14.94 -16.21 8.73
N ILE A 609 -14.01 -16.03 7.82
CA ILE A 609 -12.62 -15.65 8.08
C ILE A 609 -12.45 -14.27 7.48
N TYR A 610 -12.11 -13.29 8.31
CA TYR A 610 -11.88 -11.94 7.83
C TYR A 610 -10.41 -11.77 7.50
N PRO A 611 -10.06 -11.03 6.43
CA PRO A 611 -8.71 -10.54 6.29
C PRO A 611 -8.47 -9.63 7.48
N TYR A 612 -7.51 -9.97 8.33
CA TYR A 612 -6.96 -8.98 9.23
C TYR A 612 -6.04 -8.13 8.36
N THR A 613 -6.56 -6.99 7.91
CA THR A 613 -5.69 -5.96 7.39
C THR A 613 -4.83 -5.48 8.56
N VAL A 614 -3.55 -5.81 8.53
CA VAL A 614 -2.55 -4.90 9.10
C VAL A 614 -2.52 -3.68 8.19
N THR A 615 -3.61 -2.90 8.18
CA THR A 615 -3.64 -1.58 7.58
C THR A 615 -2.89 -0.69 8.54
N ARG A 616 -1.60 -0.58 8.27
CA ARG A 616 -0.80 0.54 8.75
C ARG A 616 -1.58 1.80 8.36
N PRO A 617 -1.84 2.74 9.29
CA PRO A 617 -2.40 4.02 8.89
C PRO A 617 -1.55 4.58 7.74
N GLU A 618 -2.18 5.02 6.66
CA GLU A 618 -1.49 5.77 5.63
C GLU A 618 -0.88 7.01 6.29
N ILE A 619 0.44 7.10 6.25
CA ILE A 619 1.19 8.18 6.87
C ILE A 619 1.12 9.35 5.90
N ASP A 620 0.22 10.30 6.17
CA ASP A 620 0.24 11.64 5.58
C ASP A 620 0.86 12.63 6.61
N PRO A 621 2.10 13.12 6.39
CA PRO A 621 2.75 14.07 7.29
C PRO A 621 2.10 15.46 7.16
N GLY A 622 1.09 15.68 8.00
CA GLY A 622 0.35 16.93 8.08
C GLY A 622 -0.93 16.82 8.91
N TYR A 623 -1.45 15.60 9.07
CA TYR A 623 -2.66 15.33 9.84
C TYR A 623 -2.33 14.55 11.11
N PRO A 624 -3.10 14.72 12.21
CA PRO A 624 -3.01 13.82 13.34
C PRO A 624 -3.12 12.37 12.84
N LEU A 625 -2.25 11.47 13.30
CA LEU A 625 -2.37 10.04 12.99
C LEU A 625 -3.78 9.60 13.39
N TYR A 626 -4.61 9.18 12.42
CA TYR A 626 -5.96 8.73 12.73
C TYR A 626 -6.33 7.43 12.03
N TYR A 627 -7.18 6.64 12.69
CA TYR A 627 -7.83 5.45 12.13
C TYR A 627 -9.31 5.75 11.92
N GLU A 628 -9.85 5.46 10.73
CA GLU A 628 -11.29 5.59 10.47
C GLU A 628 -11.94 4.25 10.19
N PHE A 629 -13.20 4.15 10.59
CA PHE A 629 -14.08 3.05 10.21
C PHE A 629 -15.51 3.55 10.21
N GLU A 630 -16.36 2.86 9.47
CA GLU A 630 -17.79 3.17 9.37
C GLU A 630 -18.57 2.02 9.98
N THR A 631 -19.69 2.36 10.62
CA THR A 631 -20.66 1.36 11.07
C THR A 631 -21.99 1.62 10.42
N HIS A 632 -22.68 0.53 10.13
CA HIS A 632 -24.07 0.53 9.73
C HIS A 632 -24.85 -0.24 10.79
N THR A 633 -25.95 0.34 11.23
CA THR A 633 -26.96 -0.31 12.04
C THR A 633 -27.43 -1.55 11.29
N PRO A 634 -27.41 -2.74 11.92
CA PRO A 634 -27.98 -3.92 11.29
C PRO A 634 -29.44 -3.64 11.00
N VAL A 635 -29.81 -3.75 9.72
CA VAL A 635 -31.19 -3.67 9.29
C VAL A 635 -31.74 -5.09 9.40
N ASP A 636 -32.46 -5.36 10.49
CA ASP A 636 -33.03 -6.69 10.75
C ASP A 636 -34.20 -6.92 9.79
N VAL A 637 -34.04 -7.86 8.86
CA VAL A 637 -35.09 -8.29 7.94
C VAL A 637 -35.81 -9.45 8.59
N GLN A 638 -36.97 -9.18 9.18
CA GLN A 638 -37.73 -10.20 9.87
C GLN A 638 -38.71 -10.89 8.91
N ASN A 639 -38.61 -12.21 8.80
CA ASN A 639 -39.68 -13.00 8.20
C ASN A 639 -40.85 -13.05 9.20
N ILE A 640 -41.97 -12.42 8.84
CA ILE A 640 -43.13 -12.27 9.72
C ILE A 640 -44.20 -13.33 9.49
N THR A 641 -44.13 -14.10 8.39
CA THR A 641 -45.08 -15.20 8.11
C THR A 641 -44.43 -16.31 7.29
N THR A 642 -44.70 -17.56 7.64
CA THR A 642 -44.30 -18.74 6.86
C THR A 642 -45.25 -19.09 5.72
N GLU A 643 -46.36 -18.34 5.56
CA GLU A 643 -47.25 -18.50 4.41
C GLU A 643 -46.54 -18.01 3.14
N ILE A 644 -46.58 -18.82 2.08
CA ILE A 644 -45.93 -18.52 0.80
C ILE A 644 -46.83 -17.55 0.02
N PRO A 645 -46.41 -16.30 -0.21
CA PRO A 645 -47.18 -15.33 -0.99
C PRO A 645 -47.35 -15.78 -2.44
N ARG A 646 -48.45 -15.37 -3.08
CA ARG A 646 -48.74 -15.75 -4.49
C ARG A 646 -47.97 -14.92 -5.51
N SER A 647 -47.52 -13.73 -5.14
CA SER A 647 -46.81 -12.77 -6.00
C SER A 647 -45.80 -11.97 -5.19
N TYR A 648 -44.86 -11.31 -5.86
CA TYR A 648 -44.08 -10.25 -5.24
C TYR A 648 -44.98 -9.06 -4.94
N SER A 649 -44.76 -8.37 -3.83
CA SER A 649 -45.48 -7.14 -3.52
C SER A 649 -44.69 -6.24 -2.57
N LEU A 650 -44.79 -4.92 -2.76
CA LEU A 650 -44.25 -3.91 -1.86
C LEU A 650 -45.40 -3.14 -1.19
N MET A 651 -45.51 -3.24 0.13
CA MET A 651 -46.56 -2.59 0.89
C MET A 651 -46.20 -1.14 1.24
N GLN A 652 -47.23 -0.34 1.51
CA GLN A 652 -47.04 1.02 2.01
C GLN A 652 -46.42 0.99 3.42
N ASN A 653 -45.36 1.77 3.63
CA ASN A 653 -44.69 1.92 4.92
C ASN A 653 -45.63 2.47 6.01
N TYR A 654 -45.43 2.03 7.25
CA TYR A 654 -46.20 2.48 8.41
C TYR A 654 -45.30 2.73 9.64
N PRO A 655 -45.47 3.86 10.36
CA PRO A 655 -46.36 4.98 10.04
C PRO A 655 -45.90 5.75 8.79
N ASN A 656 -46.81 6.53 8.18
CA ASN A 656 -46.52 7.48 7.10
C ASN A 656 -47.57 8.62 7.12
N PRO A 657 -47.20 9.90 7.31
CA PRO A 657 -45.85 10.38 7.58
C PRO A 657 -45.29 9.85 8.91
N PHE A 658 -43.98 9.80 9.05
CA PHE A 658 -43.31 9.23 10.22
C PHE A 658 -42.20 10.11 10.78
N ASN A 659 -41.88 9.91 12.06
CA ASN A 659 -40.79 10.56 12.78
C ASN A 659 -40.26 9.62 13.89
N PRO A 660 -38.98 9.21 13.92
CA PRO A 660 -38.01 9.19 12.83
C PRO A 660 -37.99 7.85 12.08
N SER A 661 -38.74 6.83 12.53
CA SER A 661 -38.69 5.48 11.94
C SER A 661 -40.02 5.02 11.33
N THR A 662 -39.93 4.13 10.35
CA THR A 662 -41.06 3.51 9.67
C THR A 662 -40.73 2.07 9.30
N LYS A 663 -41.75 1.21 9.23
CA LYS A 663 -41.61 -0.19 8.80
C LYS A 663 -42.08 -0.34 7.37
N ILE A 664 -41.31 -1.05 6.56
CA ILE A 664 -41.62 -1.39 5.17
C ILE A 664 -41.81 -2.90 5.11
N LYS A 665 -42.96 -3.32 4.56
CA LYS A 665 -43.25 -4.75 4.36
C LYS A 665 -43.22 -5.11 2.89
N PHE A 666 -42.75 -6.30 2.58
CA PHE A 666 -42.75 -6.83 1.21
C PHE A 666 -42.89 -8.35 1.20
N GLU A 667 -43.34 -8.89 0.06
CA GLU A 667 -43.58 -10.31 -0.13
C GLU A 667 -42.63 -10.88 -1.20
N VAL A 668 -42.09 -12.06 -0.92
CA VAL A 668 -41.22 -12.83 -1.82
C VAL A 668 -41.92 -14.15 -2.11
N THR A 669 -42.09 -14.49 -3.39
CA THR A 669 -42.78 -15.72 -3.81
C THR A 669 -41.83 -16.69 -4.51
N ASN A 670 -42.17 -17.99 -4.51
CA ASN A 670 -41.59 -18.99 -5.42
C ASN A 670 -42.52 -19.35 -6.59
N SER A 671 -43.57 -18.55 -6.82
CA SER A 671 -44.48 -18.77 -7.93
C SER A 671 -43.74 -18.65 -9.26
N LEU A 672 -43.62 -19.78 -9.97
CA LEU A 672 -43.03 -19.83 -11.31
C LEU A 672 -43.75 -18.93 -12.32
N PHE A 673 -45.03 -18.61 -12.07
CA PHE A 673 -45.83 -17.69 -12.90
C PHE A 673 -45.37 -16.23 -12.78
N GLU A 674 -44.77 -15.85 -11.66
CA GLU A 674 -44.20 -14.51 -11.38
C GLU A 674 -42.67 -14.50 -11.56
N GLY A 675 -42.09 -15.61 -12.03
CA GLY A 675 -40.65 -15.77 -12.22
C GLY A 675 -39.85 -16.08 -10.96
N GLY A 676 -40.51 -16.45 -9.85
CA GLY A 676 -39.86 -16.76 -8.59
C GLY A 676 -39.15 -18.10 -8.56
N ARG A 677 -37.95 -18.12 -7.97
CA ARG A 677 -37.05 -19.30 -7.96
C ARG A 677 -36.84 -19.90 -6.59
N GLY A 678 -37.39 -19.28 -5.54
CA GLY A 678 -37.38 -19.83 -4.18
C GLY A 678 -36.13 -19.50 -3.36
N ASP A 679 -35.21 -18.68 -3.90
CA ASP A 679 -34.04 -18.08 -3.24
C ASP A 679 -33.65 -16.77 -4.00
N ASP A 680 -34.65 -15.93 -4.28
CA ASP A 680 -34.47 -14.78 -5.16
C ASP A 680 -33.64 -13.68 -4.49
N LEU A 681 -32.73 -13.05 -5.24
CA LEU A 681 -31.99 -11.88 -4.76
C LEU A 681 -32.96 -10.71 -4.64
N VAL A 682 -33.20 -10.26 -3.41
CA VAL A 682 -34.10 -9.15 -3.10
C VAL A 682 -33.30 -7.91 -2.79
N LYS A 683 -33.55 -6.84 -3.54
CA LYS A 683 -33.00 -5.51 -3.28
C LYS A 683 -34.11 -4.56 -2.87
N LEU A 684 -34.00 -3.94 -1.69
CA LEU A 684 -34.90 -2.87 -1.25
C LEU A 684 -34.07 -1.62 -0.99
N VAL A 685 -34.34 -0.56 -1.76
CA VAL A 685 -33.53 0.67 -1.76
C VAL A 685 -34.40 1.89 -1.53
N ILE A 686 -33.90 2.86 -0.78
CA ILE A 686 -34.52 4.17 -0.60
C ILE A 686 -33.81 5.20 -1.47
N TYR A 687 -34.59 6.01 -2.16
CA TYR A 687 -34.17 7.11 -3.04
C TYR A 687 -34.68 8.45 -2.52
N ASP A 688 -33.92 9.52 -2.79
CA ASP A 688 -34.42 10.88 -2.64
C ASP A 688 -35.32 11.30 -3.82
N ILE A 689 -35.85 12.53 -3.78
CA ILE A 689 -36.72 13.09 -4.82
C ILE A 689 -36.02 13.26 -6.18
N LEU A 690 -34.69 13.25 -6.21
CA LEU A 690 -33.88 13.34 -7.43
C LEU A 690 -33.55 11.96 -8.01
N GLY A 691 -33.98 10.87 -7.35
CA GLY A 691 -33.69 9.51 -7.75
C GLY A 691 -32.29 9.03 -7.38
N LYS A 692 -31.61 9.71 -6.44
CA LYS A 692 -30.33 9.25 -5.90
C LYS A 692 -30.56 8.19 -4.84
N GLU A 693 -29.84 7.07 -4.92
CA GLU A 693 -29.82 6.04 -3.87
C GLU A 693 -29.27 6.63 -2.56
N ILE A 694 -30.06 6.53 -1.48
CA ILE A 694 -29.75 7.05 -0.16
C ILE A 694 -29.33 5.95 0.79
N VAL A 695 -30.05 4.82 0.79
CA VAL A 695 -29.72 3.65 1.61
C VAL A 695 -30.29 2.39 0.96
N THR A 696 -29.54 1.29 1.01
CA THR A 696 -30.04 -0.05 0.65
C THR A 696 -30.39 -0.78 1.95
N LEU A 697 -31.68 -1.08 2.15
CA LEU A 697 -32.18 -1.75 3.35
C LEU A 697 -32.05 -3.27 3.27
N VAL A 698 -32.18 -3.83 2.08
CA VAL A 698 -32.09 -5.28 1.81
C VAL A 698 -31.30 -5.48 0.52
N ASN A 699 -30.35 -6.41 0.52
CA ASN A 699 -29.60 -6.84 -0.67
C ASN A 699 -29.07 -8.27 -0.47
N GLU A 700 -29.99 -9.22 -0.32
CA GLU A 700 -29.66 -10.62 0.00
C GLU A 700 -30.67 -11.58 -0.64
N SER A 701 -30.32 -12.86 -0.73
CA SER A 701 -31.24 -13.89 -1.21
C SER A 701 -32.20 -14.28 -0.10
N LEU A 702 -33.50 -14.07 -0.35
CA LEU A 702 -34.56 -14.38 0.60
C LEU A 702 -35.37 -15.58 0.12
N THR A 703 -35.77 -16.42 1.08
CA THR A 703 -36.71 -17.52 0.84
C THR A 703 -38.12 -16.96 0.62
N PRO A 704 -39.08 -17.76 0.11
CA PRO A 704 -40.45 -17.29 -0.03
C PRO A 704 -41.09 -17.00 1.33
N GLY A 705 -41.67 -15.82 1.47
CA GLY A 705 -42.26 -15.36 2.72
C GLY A 705 -42.60 -13.87 2.69
N THR A 706 -43.20 -13.40 3.78
CA THR A 706 -43.47 -11.98 4.01
C THR A 706 -42.41 -11.43 4.95
N TYR A 707 -41.82 -10.31 4.56
CA TYR A 707 -40.72 -9.67 5.26
C TYR A 707 -41.11 -8.28 5.74
N GLU A 708 -40.58 -7.90 6.90
CA GLU A 708 -40.66 -6.55 7.44
C GLU A 708 -39.26 -6.04 7.73
N VAL A 709 -39.03 -4.78 7.38
CA VAL A 709 -37.78 -4.07 7.66
C VAL A 709 -38.06 -2.68 8.22
N GLU A 710 -37.34 -2.29 9.26
CA GLU A 710 -37.46 -0.94 9.84
C GLU A 710 -36.38 -0.01 9.27
N TRP A 711 -36.80 1.16 8.80
CA TRP A 711 -35.90 2.25 8.45
C TRP A 711 -35.95 3.35 9.51
N ASN A 712 -34.82 3.62 10.16
CA ASN A 712 -34.65 4.76 11.05
C ASN A 712 -34.05 5.94 10.29
N ALA A 713 -34.87 6.95 10.02
CA ALA A 713 -34.49 8.11 9.24
C ALA A 713 -34.02 9.33 10.06
N SER A 714 -33.62 9.14 11.34
CA SER A 714 -33.25 10.24 12.25
C SER A 714 -32.18 11.20 11.66
N ASN A 715 -31.25 10.67 10.87
CA ASN A 715 -30.14 11.42 10.29
C ASN A 715 -30.46 12.05 8.91
N PHE A 716 -31.67 11.86 8.38
CA PHE A 716 -32.08 12.37 7.06
C PHE A 716 -32.99 13.60 7.16
N SER A 717 -33.00 14.46 6.15
CA SER A 717 -33.80 15.70 6.15
C SER A 717 -35.29 15.41 6.00
N SER A 718 -36.17 16.21 6.61
CA SER A 718 -37.61 16.13 6.33
C SER A 718 -37.87 16.27 4.83
N GLY A 719 -38.75 15.44 4.28
CA GLY A 719 -38.99 15.45 2.84
C GLY A 719 -39.70 14.21 2.33
N VAL A 720 -39.82 14.15 1.01
CA VAL A 720 -40.39 13.01 0.29
C VAL A 720 -39.27 12.07 -0.13
N TYR A 721 -39.45 10.79 0.16
CA TYR A 721 -38.55 9.71 -0.23
C TYR A 721 -39.33 8.66 -1.01
N PHE A 722 -38.62 7.91 -1.84
CA PHE A 722 -39.15 6.75 -2.55
C PHE A 722 -38.43 5.51 -2.06
N TYR A 723 -39.13 4.38 -2.00
CA TYR A 723 -38.51 3.08 -1.73
C TYR A 723 -38.95 2.10 -2.80
N GLN A 724 -38.00 1.33 -3.32
CA GLN A 724 -38.20 0.41 -4.42
C GLN A 724 -37.75 -0.98 -4.04
N LEU A 725 -38.64 -1.95 -4.23
CA LEU A 725 -38.35 -3.37 -4.17
C LEU A 725 -38.00 -3.86 -5.57
N GLN A 726 -36.88 -4.55 -5.70
CA GLN A 726 -36.39 -5.13 -6.94
C GLN A 726 -36.07 -6.60 -6.71
N VAL A 727 -36.71 -7.48 -7.50
CA VAL A 727 -36.50 -8.93 -7.43
C VAL A 727 -36.49 -9.46 -8.86
N ASN A 728 -35.35 -9.93 -9.35
CA ASN A 728 -35.19 -10.35 -10.75
C ASN A 728 -35.68 -9.26 -11.75
N ASN A 729 -36.76 -9.53 -12.48
CA ASN A 729 -37.41 -8.58 -13.41
C ASN A 729 -38.58 -7.80 -12.78
N TYR A 730 -38.95 -8.13 -11.54
CA TYR A 730 -39.97 -7.41 -10.78
C TYR A 730 -39.38 -6.14 -10.18
N SER A 731 -40.11 -5.03 -10.28
CA SER A 731 -39.76 -3.78 -9.63
C SER A 731 -41.04 -3.03 -9.24
N GLU A 732 -41.15 -2.66 -7.97
CA GLU A 732 -42.25 -1.84 -7.46
C GLU A 732 -41.71 -0.70 -6.59
N THR A 733 -42.27 0.50 -6.77
CA THR A 733 -41.85 1.70 -6.03
C THR A 733 -43.02 2.33 -5.31
N LYS A 734 -42.80 2.75 -4.06
CA LYS A 734 -43.76 3.49 -3.24
C LYS A 734 -43.14 4.78 -2.71
N ARG A 735 -44.00 5.71 -2.27
CA ARG A 735 -43.62 7.03 -1.75
C ARG A 735 -43.83 7.08 -0.23
N MET A 736 -42.91 7.68 0.50
CA MET A 736 -43.05 7.97 1.94
C MET A 736 -42.67 9.41 2.27
N VAL A 737 -43.16 9.91 3.41
CA VAL A 737 -42.93 11.27 3.91
C VAL A 737 -42.30 11.21 5.29
N LEU A 738 -41.10 11.78 5.42
CA LEU A 738 -40.41 11.98 6.70
C LEU A 738 -40.73 13.39 7.22
N LEU A 739 -41.29 13.49 8.43
CA LEU A 739 -41.53 14.74 9.13
C LEU A 739 -40.64 14.78 10.37
N LYS A 740 -39.68 15.72 10.44
CA LYS A 740 -38.97 16.02 11.68
C LYS A 740 -39.73 17.00 12.56
#